data_AF-A0AAE5XJ00-F1
#
_entry.id   AF-A0AAE5XJ00-F1
#
_cell.length_a   1.000
_cell.length_b   1.000
_cell.length_c   1.000
_cell.angle_alpha   90.00
_cell.angle_beta   90.00
_cell.angle_gamma   90.00
#
_symmetry.space_group_name_H-M   'P 1'
#
loop_
_entity.id
_entity.type
_entity.pdbx_description
1 polymer ?
#
loop_
_entity_poly.entity_id
_entity_poly.type
_entity_poly.pdbx_seq_one_letter_code
_entity_poly.pdbx_strand_id
1 'polypeptide(L)'
;MLRFHPLAGSILLASAIALTGCGSDDDAKIGGNNSGGDNGSAVDGGTTSGGSDTGNGDTNSDDSNGSGDANDGESDGDSATDGDSTGGDSVDGAGGDDDDASSDSDDTSDGDDASDDSSSGDDTGSDDDTGSDDSDDDSSGSDANQPPTISGTPSPLAKEGDPFSFTPTVNDIDGDTLTFQLVNGPSWMSINANTGKVTGSPSADDLGMAKGIVIRVSDGEKSADLKFDLEIAFNPVEQAIRTGDALVVENSRDLASAALRTIEANRTRYNQARIDLFQLNTDGTAKGDSLTAIDWDPTHDAAQISAMFGENEAILISNAANEGKTVYNRGFGVIGEDDARYMVLGGNPMRERGSANEQMHQFMQNAIVWLTGRNNFDAQPLKLVMAQMDESYWFHDATGVRKWLDQRYGENVSYNAQGDCDGSKLADCLNTNPDLLIISQKSDEADVDAITATVAAAMAKGTPVLYLHWDGNLTSLGGKLFTLFNVSYQEDNYWKRLYLSGYDSIDDMGKIPESVTHVKTMLTHFENEDYAFDWSACDGENCSAVSGLNAGFFEGADEVRSIMSNLDKSKMDIFANEGKRYQKLLALLGDHYRASATYPMDKITTEDNAFLKSLYADYSVYNYRALNPAQKDMGNFSRSNFDHVSTVTKTIDMESKRYFRAAGVYALPGHTVKVTRLDSADVATSIFVNTQRSGATHQFEKNGYTRPKFLQTPKFSIKSGESITFTSAYGGPVQIEFGGNGKNVSFRFENVGEHPFWNGEEDNASFEQALAQGDYDWAELVTPGFEVHSKLDKMRKSMQDENWKTGAALAAGTMRYIHNFPHILAGFKGPGIDVVAEIHDFAAAHSLEIEHIDIVKHMNADQATCGYGCSGNPYDAYWEFSPIGHGDIHELGHGLERGRFRFNGWDGHASTNPYSYYSKSHYYIDTGKNPDCQSLPFESMFNVLRDSVSESNPQAYVQSKKLTGWSNGAGITVQMMMTAQGEGKLNDGWNLLPRLHILDRNFNSALASEEAWSAAKANLGFSQYSLDEAKSINSNDWMTVAVSYATGLDFRDYLSMWALPFSAKASAQVASFSLPVAPRKYYASGGDKFCYGLDKPSILVDGVQTWPSL
;
A
#
# COMPACT_ATOMS: atom_id res chain seq x y z
N MET A 1 -42.64 12.02 -36.61
CA MET A 1 -42.80 12.47 -38.02
C MET A 1 -41.96 13.73 -38.22
N LEU A 2 -41.49 14.03 -39.45
CA LEU A 2 -41.01 15.35 -39.94
C LEU A 2 -40.00 16.11 -39.04
N ARG A 3 -38.68 16.20 -39.27
CA ARG A 3 -37.79 16.17 -40.47
C ARG A 3 -37.73 17.51 -41.26
N PHE A 4 -36.52 18.11 -41.39
CA PHE A 4 -36.11 19.28 -42.23
C PHE A 4 -36.60 20.69 -41.79
N HIS A 5 -35.90 21.83 -41.99
CA HIS A 5 -34.45 22.18 -42.18
C HIS A 5 -34.23 23.73 -42.08
N PRO A 6 -32.99 24.27 -42.13
CA PRO A 6 -32.69 25.70 -41.97
C PRO A 6 -32.41 26.47 -43.28
N LEU A 7 -32.32 27.81 -43.18
CA LEU A 7 -31.63 28.74 -44.11
C LEU A 7 -30.95 29.83 -43.25
N ALA A 8 -29.67 30.23 -43.37
CA ALA A 8 -28.76 30.47 -44.50
C ALA A 8 -28.83 31.91 -45.05
N GLY A 9 -27.67 32.60 -45.10
CA GLY A 9 -27.57 33.99 -45.58
C GLY A 9 -26.19 34.63 -45.37
N SER A 10 -25.24 34.37 -46.28
CA SER A 10 -23.89 34.96 -46.28
C SER A 10 -23.75 36.08 -47.32
N ILE A 11 -23.06 37.18 -46.98
CA ILE A 11 -22.51 38.16 -47.94
C ILE A 11 -21.12 38.59 -47.48
N LEU A 12 -20.15 38.63 -48.40
CA LEU A 12 -18.82 39.21 -48.19
C LEU A 12 -18.79 40.69 -48.61
N LEU A 13 -17.87 41.46 -48.02
CA LEU A 13 -16.88 42.17 -48.83
C LEU A 13 -15.58 42.38 -48.03
N ALA A 14 -14.46 42.52 -48.74
CA ALA A 14 -13.13 42.57 -48.14
C ALA A 14 -12.49 43.96 -48.21
N SER A 15 -11.47 44.19 -47.39
CA SER A 15 -10.40 45.16 -47.63
C SER A 15 -9.15 44.70 -46.90
N ALA A 16 -7.99 44.80 -47.55
CA ALA A 16 -6.71 44.32 -47.02
C ALA A 16 -5.70 45.48 -46.97
N ILE A 17 -4.88 45.50 -45.91
CA ILE A 17 -3.60 46.21 -45.76
C ILE A 17 -2.70 45.30 -44.90
N ALA A 18 -1.37 45.40 -45.06
CA ALA A 18 -0.46 44.29 -44.78
C ALA A 18 0.49 44.49 -43.58
N LEU A 19 0.94 43.35 -43.03
CA LEU A 19 2.27 43.05 -42.48
C LEU A 19 2.98 44.09 -41.59
N THR A 20 3.09 43.77 -40.29
CA THR A 20 4.35 43.88 -39.51
C THR A 20 4.29 43.05 -38.24
N GLY A 21 5.37 42.32 -37.93
CA GLY A 21 5.78 41.95 -36.56
C GLY A 21 4.97 40.87 -35.82
N CYS A 22 5.49 39.64 -35.77
CA CYS A 22 5.33 38.80 -34.59
C CYS A 22 6.42 39.16 -33.57
N GLY A 23 6.06 39.25 -32.30
CA GLY A 23 6.97 39.30 -31.16
C GLY A 23 6.42 38.38 -30.08
N SER A 24 7.29 37.58 -29.48
CA SER A 24 6.97 36.58 -28.46
C SER A 24 7.33 37.11 -27.07
N ASP A 25 6.35 37.17 -26.16
CA ASP A 25 6.54 37.44 -24.73
C ASP A 25 5.43 36.71 -23.95
N ASP A 26 5.77 35.65 -23.21
CA ASP A 26 4.89 34.98 -22.24
C ASP A 26 5.71 34.58 -20.99
N ASP A 27 6.33 35.57 -20.37
CA ASP A 27 7.07 35.44 -19.10
C ASP A 27 6.09 35.20 -17.91
N ALA A 28 6.10 33.98 -17.38
CA ALA A 28 5.36 33.62 -16.16
C ALA A 28 6.01 34.25 -14.91
N LYS A 29 5.61 35.50 -14.58
CA LYS A 29 6.16 36.26 -13.45
C LYS A 29 5.72 35.70 -12.09
N ILE A 30 6.68 35.19 -11.32
CA ILE A 30 6.55 35.06 -9.86
C ILE A 30 6.52 36.47 -9.24
N GLY A 31 5.57 36.72 -8.35
CA GLY A 31 5.28 38.06 -7.83
C GLY A 31 6.25 38.54 -6.75
N GLY A 32 7.03 39.58 -7.04
CA GLY A 32 7.71 40.37 -6.02
C GLY A 32 6.74 41.32 -5.31
N ASN A 33 6.71 41.28 -3.97
CA ASN A 33 5.86 42.17 -3.18
C ASN A 33 6.59 43.48 -2.76
N ASN A 34 5.83 44.49 -2.40
CA ASN A 34 6.21 45.90 -2.51
C ASN A 34 7.12 46.42 -1.37
N SER A 35 7.89 47.48 -1.66
CA SER A 35 8.87 48.07 -0.75
C SER A 35 8.40 49.36 -0.07
N GLY A 36 8.79 49.54 1.20
CA GLY A 36 8.71 50.80 1.94
C GLY A 36 8.70 50.56 3.46
N GLY A 37 9.43 51.32 4.29
CA GLY A 37 10.44 52.33 3.98
C GLY A 37 10.78 53.23 5.18
N ASP A 38 11.90 53.94 5.05
CA ASP A 38 12.34 55.10 5.85
C ASP A 38 13.14 54.90 7.17
N ASN A 39 14.10 55.82 7.35
CA ASN A 39 14.86 56.28 8.54
C ASN A 39 15.28 55.33 9.70
N GLY A 40 16.59 55.32 9.99
CA GLY A 40 17.18 54.88 11.27
C GLY A 40 18.71 54.92 11.28
N SER A 41 19.34 55.80 12.08
CA SER A 41 20.80 56.01 12.11
C SER A 41 21.37 55.88 13.52
N ALA A 42 22.66 55.51 13.61
CA ALA A 42 23.54 55.68 14.77
C ALA A 42 23.31 54.66 15.94
N VAL A 43 24.28 54.36 16.85
CA VAL A 43 25.73 54.70 16.93
C VAL A 43 26.46 53.75 17.93
N ASP A 44 27.79 53.67 17.81
CA ASP A 44 28.82 53.17 18.78
C ASP A 44 28.65 51.90 19.64
N GLY A 45 29.81 51.26 19.91
CA GLY A 45 30.24 51.29 21.32
C GLY A 45 31.02 50.12 21.95
N GLY A 46 32.23 49.82 21.48
CA GLY A 46 33.33 49.22 22.28
C GLY A 46 33.18 47.78 22.82
N THR A 47 34.19 47.04 23.26
CA THR A 47 35.67 46.97 23.08
C THR A 47 36.20 46.01 24.18
N THR A 48 37.23 45.20 23.88
CA THR A 48 38.16 44.53 24.84
C THR A 48 37.62 43.46 25.83
N SER A 49 38.35 42.40 26.21
CA SER A 49 39.68 41.88 25.80
C SER A 49 40.01 40.48 26.39
N GLY A 50 40.80 39.66 25.68
CA GLY A 50 41.43 38.41 26.17
C GLY A 50 40.49 37.19 26.14
N GLY A 51 40.91 35.94 25.88
CA GLY A 51 42.25 35.32 25.93
C GLY A 51 42.34 34.35 27.12
N SER A 52 42.67 33.06 26.99
CA SER A 52 43.35 32.34 25.91
C SER A 52 43.09 30.82 25.88
N ASP A 53 43.13 30.24 24.67
CA ASP A 53 43.72 28.92 24.32
C ASP A 53 43.40 27.66 25.18
N THR A 54 42.55 26.77 24.66
CA THR A 54 42.84 25.34 24.33
C THR A 54 41.54 24.54 24.14
N GLY A 55 41.56 23.51 23.28
CA GLY A 55 40.49 22.50 23.16
C GLY A 55 39.84 22.42 21.78
N ASN A 56 39.94 21.26 21.14
CA ASN A 56 39.21 20.92 19.90
C ASN A 56 37.77 20.51 20.26
N GLY A 57 36.78 20.97 19.49
CA GLY A 57 35.38 20.61 19.74
C GLY A 57 34.50 20.81 18.50
N ASP A 58 33.94 19.72 18.00
CA ASP A 58 33.01 19.73 16.88
C ASP A 58 31.64 20.27 17.30
N THR A 59 31.23 21.37 16.68
CA THR A 59 29.82 21.81 16.61
C THR A 59 29.60 22.54 15.29
N ASN A 60 28.72 22.01 14.45
CA ASN A 60 28.14 22.75 13.33
C ASN A 60 26.68 22.30 13.22
N SER A 61 25.77 23.13 13.70
CA SER A 61 24.34 22.83 13.77
C SER A 61 23.59 23.29 12.53
N ASP A 62 22.36 22.78 12.43
CA ASP A 62 21.20 23.36 11.75
C ASP A 62 21.06 23.26 10.21
N ASP A 63 19.82 22.94 9.85
CA ASP A 63 19.07 23.26 8.63
C ASP A 63 19.32 22.55 7.28
N SER A 64 18.57 21.44 7.12
CA SER A 64 17.31 21.42 6.33
C SER A 64 17.21 20.54 5.08
N ASN A 65 15.95 20.18 4.75
CA ASN A 65 15.46 19.47 3.57
C ASN A 65 16.08 18.11 3.21
N GLY A 66 15.61 17.06 3.90
CA GLY A 66 15.50 15.74 3.27
C GLY A 66 14.29 15.70 2.34
N SER A 67 14.52 15.42 1.05
CA SER A 67 13.46 14.99 0.12
C SER A 67 13.55 13.47 0.00
N GLY A 68 12.43 12.76 0.22
CA GLY A 68 12.41 11.30 0.22
C GLY A 68 12.30 10.72 -1.18
N ASP A 69 13.35 10.05 -1.66
CA ASP A 69 13.29 9.22 -2.86
C ASP A 69 12.43 7.97 -2.60
N ALA A 70 11.18 7.99 -3.05
CA ALA A 70 10.28 6.84 -3.01
C ALA A 70 10.71 5.79 -4.06
N ASN A 71 11.57 4.86 -3.66
CA ASN A 71 12.12 3.82 -4.53
C ASN A 71 11.45 2.46 -4.26
N ASP A 72 10.32 2.20 -4.92
CA ASP A 72 9.59 0.92 -4.83
C ASP A 72 10.43 -0.25 -5.36
N GLY A 73 10.85 -1.16 -4.48
CA GLY A 73 11.65 -2.33 -4.84
C GLY A 73 11.78 -3.38 -3.74
N GLU A 74 10.99 -4.45 -3.86
CA GLU A 74 11.24 -5.77 -3.25
C GLU A 74 12.54 -6.36 -3.85
N SER A 75 13.42 -7.16 -3.20
CA SER A 75 13.39 -7.85 -1.90
C SER A 75 14.81 -8.17 -1.36
N ASP A 76 14.88 -8.77 -0.14
CA ASP A 76 15.97 -9.62 0.44
C ASP A 76 17.35 -9.01 0.80
N GLY A 77 18.02 -9.50 1.88
CA GLY A 77 19.50 -9.38 1.90
C GLY A 77 20.40 -9.59 3.15
N ASP A 78 19.91 -9.54 4.39
CA ASP A 78 20.62 -9.98 5.64
C ASP A 78 21.87 -9.21 6.22
N SER A 79 21.87 -9.11 7.56
CA SER A 79 23.00 -9.03 8.53
C SER A 79 23.76 -7.73 8.91
N ALA A 80 23.78 -7.49 10.23
CA ALA A 80 24.89 -7.00 11.10
C ALA A 80 25.35 -5.50 11.07
N THR A 81 25.72 -4.84 12.19
CA THR A 81 25.60 -5.14 13.66
C THR A 81 25.83 -3.87 14.50
N ASP A 82 25.13 -3.79 15.65
CA ASP A 82 25.51 -3.22 16.96
C ASP A 82 26.01 -1.76 17.15
N GLY A 83 25.63 -1.14 18.27
CA GLY A 83 26.06 0.23 18.63
C GLY A 83 25.78 0.76 20.05
N ASP A 84 25.15 -0.01 20.94
CA ASP A 84 24.89 0.17 22.40
C ASP A 84 24.55 1.57 23.01
N SER A 85 23.59 1.57 23.94
CA SER A 85 23.39 2.66 24.90
C SER A 85 23.03 2.08 26.27
N THR A 86 23.98 2.13 27.21
CA THR A 86 23.86 1.51 28.53
C THR A 86 23.86 2.50 29.69
N GLY A 87 22.86 2.36 30.57
CA GLY A 87 22.87 2.86 31.96
C GLY A 87 22.27 4.25 32.22
N GLY A 88 21.55 4.49 33.34
CA GLY A 88 21.03 3.50 34.29
C GLY A 88 20.76 4.01 35.72
N ASP A 89 19.73 3.40 36.32
CA ASP A 89 19.66 2.99 37.74
C ASP A 89 19.30 4.02 38.86
N SER A 90 18.67 3.46 39.91
CA SER A 90 18.73 3.81 41.34
C SER A 90 17.88 4.94 41.96
N VAL A 91 16.66 4.56 42.37
CA VAL A 91 16.28 4.21 43.78
C VAL A 91 16.34 5.26 44.92
N ASP A 92 15.30 5.18 45.78
CA ASP A 92 15.12 5.71 47.15
C ASP A 92 15.01 7.23 47.41
N GLY A 93 14.05 7.59 48.28
CA GLY A 93 13.93 8.91 48.91
C GLY A 93 12.51 9.24 49.40
N ALA A 94 12.31 9.37 50.72
CA ALA A 94 10.99 9.62 51.31
C ALA A 94 10.93 10.90 52.18
N GLY A 95 9.75 11.53 52.23
CA GLY A 95 9.28 12.34 53.36
C GLY A 95 9.03 13.84 53.11
N GLY A 96 8.05 14.40 53.84
CA GLY A 96 8.10 15.81 54.28
C GLY A 96 7.04 16.79 53.76
N ASP A 97 5.80 16.65 54.24
CA ASP A 97 5.04 17.70 54.97
C ASP A 97 4.63 19.06 54.31
N ASP A 98 3.78 19.78 55.08
CA ASP A 98 3.39 21.21 55.05
C ASP A 98 2.39 21.78 53.98
N ASP A 99 1.10 21.66 54.33
CA ASP A 99 0.19 22.79 54.69
C ASP A 99 -0.70 23.62 53.70
N ASP A 100 -1.78 24.12 54.33
CA ASP A 100 -2.64 25.30 54.09
C ASP A 100 -3.76 25.36 53.00
N ALA A 101 -5.00 25.12 53.48
CA ALA A 101 -5.99 26.16 53.82
C ALA A 101 -7.28 26.43 52.98
N SER A 102 -8.43 26.26 53.66
CA SER A 102 -9.51 27.26 53.90
C SER A 102 -10.53 27.69 52.80
N SER A 103 -11.79 27.25 52.95
CA SER A 103 -13.03 28.09 53.12
C SER A 103 -14.23 27.16 53.43
N ASP A 104 -15.00 27.35 54.52
CA ASP A 104 -16.20 28.23 54.71
C ASP A 104 -17.39 27.90 53.77
N SER A 105 -18.68 27.89 54.12
CA SER A 105 -19.52 28.36 55.28
C SER A 105 -20.95 27.74 55.11
N ASP A 106 -21.92 27.54 56.03
CA ASP A 106 -22.18 27.67 57.49
C ASP A 106 -23.15 26.48 57.89
N ASP A 107 -23.58 26.09 59.10
CA ASP A 107 -23.80 26.66 60.46
C ASP A 107 -25.14 27.47 60.62
N THR A 108 -26.12 27.21 61.52
CA THR A 108 -26.49 26.08 62.43
C THR A 108 -28.00 26.17 62.84
N SER A 109 -28.52 25.08 63.46
CA SER A 109 -29.56 24.93 64.53
C SER A 109 -30.86 25.79 64.71
N ASP A 110 -31.78 25.18 65.49
CA ASP A 110 -32.84 25.74 66.36
C ASP A 110 -34.17 26.33 65.80
N GLY A 111 -35.25 26.21 66.59
CA GLY A 111 -36.42 27.12 66.51
C GLY A 111 -37.86 26.55 66.58
N ASP A 112 -38.30 26.15 67.77
CA ASP A 112 -39.66 26.30 68.37
C ASP A 112 -40.97 26.24 67.54
N ASP A 113 -41.79 25.23 67.85
CA ASP A 113 -43.16 25.29 68.43
C ASP A 113 -44.18 26.39 68.02
N ALA A 114 -45.41 25.96 67.65
CA ALA A 114 -46.66 26.47 68.26
C ALA A 114 -47.95 25.70 67.83
N SER A 115 -48.63 25.06 68.79
CA SER A 115 -50.11 24.93 68.93
C SER A 115 -50.97 24.12 67.91
N ASP A 116 -52.13 23.54 68.27
CA ASP A 116 -52.67 22.96 69.54
C ASP A 116 -53.99 22.18 69.26
N ASP A 117 -54.52 21.51 70.30
CA ASP A 117 -55.92 21.19 70.63
C ASP A 117 -56.56 19.82 70.25
N SER A 118 -56.91 19.08 71.33
CA SER A 118 -57.95 18.03 71.46
C SER A 118 -57.77 16.65 70.77
N SER A 119 -58.13 15.51 71.37
CA SER A 119 -58.37 15.15 72.80
C SER A 119 -58.38 13.62 73.00
N SER A 120 -58.32 13.18 74.27
CA SER A 120 -58.70 11.87 74.89
C SER A 120 -59.32 10.74 74.05
N GLY A 121 -59.10 9.44 74.33
CA GLY A 121 -58.36 8.81 75.45
C GLY A 121 -58.89 7.41 75.83
N ASP A 122 -58.21 6.75 76.78
CA ASP A 122 -58.60 5.66 77.71
C ASP A 122 -59.60 4.54 77.35
N ASP A 123 -59.05 3.31 77.32
CA ASP A 123 -59.23 2.22 78.31
C ASP A 123 -60.62 1.58 78.64
N THR A 124 -60.54 0.33 79.09
CA THR A 124 -61.55 -0.55 79.73
C THR A 124 -62.62 -1.21 78.85
N GLY A 125 -62.84 -2.53 79.08
CA GLY A 125 -63.89 -3.30 78.41
C GLY A 125 -63.62 -4.82 78.35
N SER A 126 -63.44 -5.48 79.50
CA SER A 126 -63.31 -6.94 79.58
C SER A 126 -64.68 -7.64 79.65
N ASP A 127 -64.65 -8.97 79.48
CA ASP A 127 -65.67 -9.96 79.83
C ASP A 127 -66.92 -10.00 78.91
N ASP A 128 -67.14 -11.14 78.23
CA ASP A 128 -68.02 -12.17 78.82
C ASP A 128 -67.74 -13.59 78.24
N ASP A 129 -68.34 -14.61 78.85
CA ASP A 129 -68.04 -16.05 78.71
C ASP A 129 -68.91 -16.81 77.66
N THR A 130 -68.61 -18.10 77.48
CA THR A 130 -69.33 -19.17 76.74
C THR A 130 -69.17 -19.22 75.22
N GLY A 131 -69.12 -20.40 74.56
CA GLY A 131 -69.02 -21.78 75.08
C GLY A 131 -69.89 -22.78 74.31
N SER A 132 -69.30 -23.88 73.83
CA SER A 132 -69.90 -24.94 72.97
C SER A 132 -70.40 -24.44 71.58
N ASP A 133 -70.58 -25.28 70.56
CA ASP A 133 -70.63 -26.76 70.53
C ASP A 133 -70.04 -27.32 69.21
N ASP A 134 -69.81 -28.63 69.14
CA ASP A 134 -69.27 -29.32 67.95
C ASP A 134 -70.24 -29.28 66.75
N SER A 135 -69.70 -29.18 65.52
CA SER A 135 -70.26 -29.78 64.30
C SER A 135 -69.21 -29.88 63.20
N ASP A 136 -68.84 -31.10 62.78
CA ASP A 136 -68.29 -31.33 61.44
C ASP A 136 -69.37 -31.05 60.38
N ASP A 137 -69.02 -30.44 59.25
CA ASP A 137 -69.72 -30.68 57.98
C ASP A 137 -68.71 -30.73 56.81
N ASP A 138 -68.95 -31.64 55.88
CA ASP A 138 -68.02 -31.99 54.80
C ASP A 138 -68.31 -31.17 53.54
N SER A 139 -67.37 -30.27 53.22
CA SER A 139 -67.28 -29.66 51.89
C SER A 139 -65.88 -29.88 51.33
N SER A 140 -65.55 -31.14 51.06
CA SER A 140 -64.39 -31.61 50.27
C SER A 140 -64.40 -31.12 48.81
N GLY A 141 -64.34 -29.79 48.63
CA GLY A 141 -63.89 -29.17 47.39
C GLY A 141 -62.38 -29.39 47.27
N SER A 142 -61.96 -30.14 46.26
CA SER A 142 -60.54 -30.27 45.93
C SER A 142 -59.99 -28.94 45.43
N ASP A 143 -58.86 -28.50 45.99
CA ASP A 143 -57.97 -27.52 45.37
C ASP A 143 -57.41 -28.13 44.07
N ALA A 144 -58.16 -27.95 42.98
CA ALA A 144 -57.89 -28.57 41.70
C ALA A 144 -57.05 -27.61 40.84
N ASN A 145 -55.73 -27.68 41.02
CA ASN A 145 -54.66 -26.97 40.29
C ASN A 145 -55.13 -26.24 39.02
N GLN A 146 -54.96 -24.93 38.95
CA GLN A 146 -55.44 -24.08 37.87
C GLN A 146 -54.35 -23.92 36.81
N PRO A 147 -54.67 -24.10 35.50
CA PRO A 147 -53.64 -24.07 34.47
C PRO A 147 -52.94 -22.69 34.42
N PRO A 148 -51.60 -22.64 34.28
CA PRO A 148 -50.85 -21.40 34.21
C PRO A 148 -51.32 -20.57 33.03
N THR A 149 -51.40 -19.25 33.23
CA THR A 149 -51.73 -18.32 32.16
C THR A 149 -50.47 -17.91 31.40
N ILE A 150 -50.57 -17.79 30.07
CA ILE A 150 -49.48 -17.31 29.19
C ILE A 150 -50.00 -16.25 28.23
N SER A 151 -49.22 -15.19 28.06
CA SER A 151 -49.60 -14.01 27.30
C SER A 151 -48.36 -13.25 26.77
N GLY A 152 -48.59 -12.14 26.06
CA GLY A 152 -47.56 -11.36 25.39
C GLY A 152 -47.70 -11.41 23.88
N THR A 153 -46.92 -10.58 23.18
CA THR A 153 -46.88 -10.54 21.71
C THR A 153 -45.46 -10.17 21.29
N PRO A 154 -44.75 -11.02 20.52
CA PRO A 154 -43.43 -10.67 20.00
C PRO A 154 -43.53 -9.57 18.93
N SER A 155 -42.37 -9.07 18.50
CA SER A 155 -42.31 -8.37 17.20
C SER A 155 -42.88 -9.29 16.11
N PRO A 156 -43.79 -8.83 15.24
CA PRO A 156 -44.27 -9.61 14.10
C PRO A 156 -43.21 -9.72 13.00
N LEU A 157 -42.10 -9.00 13.12
CA LEU A 157 -40.97 -8.97 12.20
C LEU A 157 -39.68 -9.36 12.93
N ALA A 158 -38.96 -10.33 12.39
CA ALA A 158 -37.54 -10.55 12.58
C ALA A 158 -36.78 -10.17 11.31
N LYS A 159 -35.49 -9.89 11.44
CA LYS A 159 -34.57 -9.67 10.32
C LYS A 159 -33.52 -10.76 10.30
N GLU A 160 -33.04 -11.07 9.12
CA GLU A 160 -31.89 -11.93 8.90
C GLU A 160 -30.67 -11.49 9.73
N GLY A 161 -30.00 -12.45 10.38
CA GLY A 161 -28.82 -12.24 11.23
C GLY A 161 -29.12 -11.58 12.59
N ASP A 162 -30.06 -10.63 12.63
CA ASP A 162 -30.41 -9.88 13.84
C ASP A 162 -30.98 -10.82 14.94
N PRO A 163 -30.55 -10.68 16.20
CA PRO A 163 -30.99 -11.55 17.28
C PRO A 163 -32.45 -11.27 17.70
N PHE A 164 -33.34 -12.20 17.35
CA PHE A 164 -34.71 -12.23 17.87
C PHE A 164 -34.71 -12.72 19.33
N SER A 165 -35.41 -11.98 20.19
CA SER A 165 -35.56 -12.30 21.61
C SER A 165 -36.98 -11.94 22.09
N PHE A 166 -37.69 -12.89 22.67
CA PHE A 166 -39.04 -12.69 23.22
C PHE A 166 -39.23 -13.49 24.51
N THR A 167 -39.72 -12.84 25.57
CA THR A 167 -40.15 -13.52 26.81
C THR A 167 -41.66 -13.37 26.94
N PRO A 168 -42.45 -14.46 26.99
CA PRO A 168 -43.87 -14.38 27.26
C PRO A 168 -44.13 -14.01 28.72
N THR A 169 -45.21 -13.27 28.98
CA THR A 169 -45.67 -12.99 30.35
C THR A 169 -46.54 -14.15 30.83
N VAL A 170 -46.09 -14.83 31.88
CA VAL A 170 -46.85 -15.91 32.53
C VAL A 170 -47.28 -15.52 33.94
N ASN A 171 -48.38 -16.09 34.39
CA ASN A 171 -48.78 -16.05 35.79
C ASN A 171 -49.42 -17.39 36.19
N ASP A 172 -48.89 -17.99 37.24
CA ASP A 172 -49.52 -19.08 37.98
C ASP A 172 -50.23 -18.52 39.22
N ILE A 173 -51.33 -19.14 39.65
CA ILE A 173 -52.15 -18.66 40.79
C ILE A 173 -52.01 -19.54 42.03
N ASP A 174 -51.65 -20.80 41.86
CA ASP A 174 -51.49 -21.76 42.95
C ASP A 174 -50.02 -21.81 43.44
N GLY A 175 -49.08 -21.33 42.61
CA GLY A 175 -47.69 -21.00 42.96
C GLY A 175 -46.64 -21.95 42.40
N ASP A 176 -47.00 -22.76 41.40
CA ASP A 176 -46.21 -23.91 40.97
C ASP A 176 -44.96 -23.58 40.13
N THR A 177 -44.06 -24.56 40.04
CA THR A 177 -42.76 -24.40 39.35
C THR A 177 -42.93 -24.53 37.83
N LEU A 178 -43.03 -23.39 37.16
CA LEU A 178 -43.28 -23.34 35.72
C LEU A 178 -42.08 -23.81 34.87
N THR A 179 -42.39 -24.66 33.89
CA THR A 179 -41.46 -25.15 32.86
C THR A 179 -41.95 -24.77 31.45
N PHE A 180 -41.02 -24.56 30.52
CA PHE A 180 -41.33 -24.00 29.19
C PHE A 180 -40.82 -24.87 28.03
N GLN A 181 -41.58 -24.91 26.94
CA GLN A 181 -41.24 -25.67 25.73
C GLN A 181 -41.63 -24.93 24.45
N LEU A 182 -40.76 -24.97 23.43
CA LEU A 182 -41.09 -24.60 22.06
C LEU A 182 -41.69 -25.84 21.39
N VAL A 183 -43.02 -25.87 21.28
CA VAL A 183 -43.78 -27.04 20.79
C VAL A 183 -43.81 -27.08 19.26
N ASN A 184 -43.76 -25.92 18.62
CA ASN A 184 -43.51 -25.76 17.19
C ASN A 184 -42.79 -24.44 16.95
N GLY A 185 -41.80 -24.43 16.06
CA GLY A 185 -41.00 -23.24 15.71
C GLY A 185 -39.96 -23.58 14.64
N PRO A 186 -39.36 -22.57 13.99
CA PRO A 186 -38.27 -22.79 13.04
C PRO A 186 -36.98 -23.22 13.75
N SER A 187 -36.08 -23.89 13.03
CA SER A 187 -34.89 -24.56 13.62
C SER A 187 -33.86 -23.62 14.24
N TRP A 188 -33.83 -22.34 13.84
CA TRP A 188 -32.99 -21.31 14.47
C TRP A 188 -33.55 -20.79 15.80
N MET A 189 -34.80 -21.13 16.14
CA MET A 189 -35.47 -20.63 17.34
C MET A 189 -35.35 -21.64 18.50
N SER A 190 -34.94 -21.15 19.66
CA SER A 190 -34.75 -21.91 20.89
C SER A 190 -35.57 -21.29 22.04
N ILE A 191 -35.76 -22.03 23.14
CA ILE A 191 -36.37 -21.50 24.37
C ILE A 191 -35.58 -21.93 25.60
N ASN A 192 -35.45 -21.05 26.58
CA ASN A 192 -34.97 -21.41 27.91
C ASN A 192 -36.10 -22.07 28.71
N ALA A 193 -35.92 -23.34 29.07
CA ALA A 193 -36.94 -24.16 29.74
C ALA A 193 -37.36 -23.67 31.14
N ASN A 194 -36.59 -22.76 31.77
CA ASN A 194 -36.83 -22.26 33.12
C ASN A 194 -37.38 -20.81 33.13
N THR A 195 -37.13 -20.03 32.08
CA THR A 195 -37.50 -18.59 32.02
C THR A 195 -38.48 -18.24 30.89
N GLY A 196 -38.77 -19.19 30.00
CA GLY A 196 -39.64 -18.97 28.84
C GLY A 196 -39.06 -18.06 27.76
N LYS A 197 -37.87 -17.49 27.96
CA LYS A 197 -37.21 -16.62 26.99
C LYS A 197 -36.90 -17.43 25.72
N VAL A 198 -37.53 -17.04 24.62
CA VAL A 198 -37.27 -17.49 23.26
C VAL A 198 -36.15 -16.65 22.66
N THR A 199 -35.20 -17.30 21.99
CA THR A 199 -34.02 -16.67 21.37
C THR A 199 -33.60 -17.37 20.08
N GLY A 200 -33.10 -16.60 19.11
CA GLY A 200 -32.46 -17.11 17.90
C GLY A 200 -32.20 -16.00 16.88
N SER A 201 -31.47 -16.32 15.79
CA SER A 201 -31.29 -15.42 14.63
C SER A 201 -31.67 -16.18 13.36
N PRO A 202 -32.61 -15.70 12.54
CA PRO A 202 -32.93 -16.34 11.26
C PRO A 202 -31.83 -16.13 10.21
N SER A 203 -31.69 -17.09 9.30
CA SER A 203 -30.76 -17.07 8.17
C SER A 203 -31.43 -16.59 6.86
N ALA A 204 -30.66 -16.54 5.78
CA ALA A 204 -31.20 -16.33 4.42
C ALA A 204 -32.23 -17.41 4.01
N ASP A 205 -32.09 -18.65 4.48
CA ASP A 205 -32.98 -19.76 4.13
C ASP A 205 -34.33 -19.69 4.89
N ASP A 206 -34.43 -18.84 5.91
CA ASP A 206 -35.62 -18.67 6.76
C ASP A 206 -36.56 -17.54 6.30
N LEU A 207 -36.21 -16.84 5.22
CA LEU A 207 -36.94 -15.66 4.73
C LEU A 207 -38.41 -15.96 4.36
N GLY A 208 -39.30 -15.04 4.72
CA GLY A 208 -40.75 -15.16 4.50
C GLY A 208 -41.52 -15.35 5.81
N MET A 209 -42.57 -16.17 5.82
CA MET A 209 -43.46 -16.31 6.98
C MET A 209 -43.26 -17.64 7.72
N ALA A 210 -42.65 -17.59 8.91
CA ALA A 210 -42.73 -18.68 9.88
C ALA A 210 -44.10 -18.65 10.58
N LYS A 211 -44.89 -19.72 10.44
CA LYS A 211 -46.29 -19.75 10.88
C LYS A 211 -46.58 -20.78 11.95
N GLY A 212 -47.52 -20.43 12.83
CA GLY A 212 -48.00 -21.31 13.90
C GLY A 212 -46.90 -21.68 14.89
N ILE A 213 -46.04 -20.73 15.25
CA ILE A 213 -45.05 -20.90 16.32
C ILE A 213 -45.84 -21.08 17.64
N VAL A 214 -45.48 -22.07 18.45
CA VAL A 214 -46.17 -22.41 19.70
C VAL A 214 -45.19 -22.51 20.85
N ILE A 215 -45.34 -21.60 21.82
CA ILE A 215 -44.70 -21.71 23.13
C ILE A 215 -45.71 -22.35 24.09
N ARG A 216 -45.26 -23.30 24.90
CA ARG A 216 -46.01 -23.87 26.02
C ARG A 216 -45.36 -23.51 27.35
N VAL A 217 -46.18 -23.22 28.34
CA VAL A 217 -45.81 -23.26 29.77
C VAL A 217 -46.58 -24.38 30.47
N SER A 218 -45.97 -25.03 31.47
CA SER A 218 -46.55 -26.15 32.22
C SER A 218 -46.16 -26.09 33.69
N ASP A 219 -47.12 -26.29 34.59
CA ASP A 219 -46.94 -26.39 36.04
C ASP A 219 -46.41 -27.77 36.48
N GLY A 220 -46.84 -28.84 35.81
CA GLY A 220 -46.51 -30.23 36.11
C GLY A 220 -47.68 -31.20 35.86
N GLU A 221 -48.92 -30.72 35.99
CA GLU A 221 -50.15 -31.44 35.64
C GLU A 221 -50.90 -30.81 34.46
N LYS A 222 -50.85 -29.48 34.34
CA LYS A 222 -51.54 -28.70 33.30
C LYS A 222 -50.56 -27.81 32.52
N SER A 223 -51.08 -27.15 31.49
CA SER A 223 -50.30 -26.31 30.58
C SER A 223 -51.17 -25.37 29.75
N ALA A 224 -50.55 -24.31 29.22
CA ALA A 224 -51.17 -23.38 28.28
C ALA A 224 -50.22 -23.04 27.11
N ASP A 225 -50.81 -22.76 25.94
CA ASP A 225 -50.10 -22.44 24.70
C ASP A 225 -50.26 -20.95 24.32
N LEU A 226 -49.16 -20.27 24.02
CA LEU A 226 -49.14 -19.01 23.27
C LEU A 226 -48.76 -19.27 21.80
N LYS A 227 -49.46 -18.63 20.86
CA LYS A 227 -49.29 -18.87 19.41
C LYS A 227 -49.12 -17.56 18.64
N PHE A 228 -48.18 -17.55 17.70
CA PHE A 228 -47.93 -16.42 16.80
C PHE A 228 -47.39 -16.85 15.44
N ASP A 229 -47.50 -15.96 14.46
CA ASP A 229 -46.78 -16.00 13.19
C ASP A 229 -45.67 -14.93 13.24
N LEU A 230 -44.60 -15.11 12.47
CA LEU A 230 -43.45 -14.20 12.39
C LEU A 230 -43.02 -14.04 10.93
N GLU A 231 -42.86 -12.80 10.48
CA GLU A 231 -42.22 -12.46 9.21
C GLU A 231 -40.71 -12.36 9.41
N ILE A 232 -39.93 -12.96 8.51
CA ILE A 232 -38.47 -12.87 8.45
C ILE A 232 -38.15 -12.11 7.17
N ALA A 233 -37.60 -10.91 7.31
CA ALA A 233 -37.18 -10.06 6.18
C ALA A 233 -35.66 -10.00 6.04
N PHE A 234 -35.20 -9.61 4.85
CA PHE A 234 -33.80 -9.32 4.58
C PHE A 234 -33.26 -8.25 5.53
N ASN A 235 -32.01 -8.42 5.94
CA ASN A 235 -31.21 -7.35 6.51
C ASN A 235 -30.33 -6.76 5.39
N PRO A 236 -30.45 -5.45 5.07
CA PRO A 236 -29.68 -4.84 3.99
C PRO A 236 -28.16 -5.05 4.10
N VAL A 237 -27.63 -5.06 5.32
CA VAL A 237 -26.19 -5.31 5.55
C VAL A 237 -25.81 -6.74 5.19
N GLU A 238 -26.62 -7.73 5.56
CA GLU A 238 -26.37 -9.14 5.20
C GLU A 238 -26.54 -9.38 3.70
N GLN A 239 -27.52 -8.71 3.07
CA GLN A 239 -27.69 -8.72 1.62
C GLN A 239 -26.45 -8.13 0.91
N ALA A 240 -25.92 -7.01 1.39
CA ALA A 240 -24.69 -6.41 0.86
C ALA A 240 -23.48 -7.35 1.02
N ILE A 241 -23.33 -7.98 2.19
CA ILE A 241 -22.28 -8.97 2.49
C ILE A 241 -22.34 -10.18 1.54
N ARG A 242 -23.53 -10.64 1.14
CA ARG A 242 -23.70 -11.76 0.19
C ARG A 242 -23.58 -11.37 -1.29
N THR A 243 -23.97 -10.16 -1.66
CA THR A 243 -24.07 -9.75 -3.08
C THR A 243 -22.88 -8.92 -3.56
N GLY A 244 -22.13 -8.32 -2.63
CA GLY A 244 -21.15 -7.28 -2.96
C GLY A 244 -21.76 -5.94 -3.33
N ASP A 245 -23.09 -5.77 -3.26
CA ASP A 245 -23.76 -4.50 -3.55
C ASP A 245 -24.01 -3.71 -2.27
N ALA A 246 -23.19 -2.69 -2.01
CA ALA A 246 -23.38 -1.79 -0.87
C ALA A 246 -24.61 -0.87 -1.02
N LEU A 247 -25.12 -0.67 -2.24
CA LEU A 247 -26.18 0.31 -2.53
C LEU A 247 -27.57 -0.17 -2.11
N VAL A 248 -27.69 -1.42 -1.65
CA VAL A 248 -28.89 -1.92 -0.96
C VAL A 248 -29.03 -1.38 0.47
N VAL A 249 -27.95 -0.84 1.05
CA VAL A 249 -27.94 -0.22 2.38
C VAL A 249 -28.21 1.27 2.27
N GLU A 250 -29.30 1.75 2.86
CA GLU A 250 -29.65 3.18 2.80
C GLU A 250 -28.68 4.08 3.61
N ASN A 251 -28.17 3.59 4.74
CA ASN A 251 -27.34 4.37 5.67
C ASN A 251 -25.98 3.71 5.92
N SER A 252 -24.89 4.43 5.64
CA SER A 252 -23.51 3.97 5.89
C SER A 252 -23.23 3.63 7.36
N ARG A 253 -23.94 4.26 8.31
CA ARG A 253 -23.84 3.94 9.74
C ARG A 253 -24.10 2.44 9.99
N ASP A 254 -25.07 1.83 9.30
CA ASP A 254 -25.40 0.41 9.52
C ASP A 254 -24.23 -0.52 9.17
N LEU A 255 -23.42 -0.17 8.16
CA LEU A 255 -22.19 -0.87 7.78
C LEU A 255 -21.06 -0.65 8.81
N ALA A 256 -20.85 0.58 9.26
CA ALA A 256 -19.85 0.91 10.29
C ALA A 256 -20.18 0.21 11.62
N SER A 257 -21.43 0.31 12.09
CA SER A 257 -21.93 -0.39 13.27
C SER A 257 -21.82 -1.91 13.15
N ALA A 258 -22.05 -2.48 11.96
CA ALA A 258 -21.87 -3.91 11.73
C ALA A 258 -20.39 -4.33 11.77
N ALA A 259 -19.47 -3.49 11.29
CA ALA A 259 -18.03 -3.75 11.38
C ALA A 259 -17.57 -3.70 12.84
N LEU A 260 -17.99 -2.69 13.62
CA LEU A 260 -17.72 -2.57 15.05
C LEU A 260 -18.26 -3.78 15.85
N ARG A 261 -19.50 -4.21 15.57
CA ARG A 261 -20.06 -5.46 16.15
C ARG A 261 -19.26 -6.69 15.76
N THR A 262 -18.73 -6.76 14.53
CA THR A 262 -17.93 -7.89 14.05
C THR A 262 -16.56 -7.95 14.75
N ILE A 263 -15.93 -6.81 15.02
CA ILE A 263 -14.69 -6.73 15.83
C ILE A 263 -14.94 -7.26 17.25
N GLU A 264 -16.02 -6.80 17.90
CA GLU A 264 -16.34 -7.16 19.29
C GLU A 264 -16.79 -8.63 19.44
N ALA A 265 -17.50 -9.18 18.44
CA ALA A 265 -17.86 -10.58 18.39
C ALA A 265 -16.63 -11.49 18.27
N ASN A 266 -15.66 -11.14 17.41
CA ASN A 266 -14.39 -11.86 17.29
C ASN A 266 -13.59 -11.83 18.59
N ARG A 267 -13.45 -10.65 19.20
CA ARG A 267 -12.78 -10.47 20.50
C ARG A 267 -13.40 -11.39 21.57
N THR A 268 -14.72 -11.40 21.66
CA THR A 268 -15.46 -12.24 22.62
C THR A 268 -15.27 -13.74 22.35
N ARG A 269 -15.32 -14.16 21.07
CA ARG A 269 -15.13 -15.55 20.63
C ARG A 269 -13.76 -16.09 21.03
N TYR A 270 -12.70 -15.37 20.71
CA TYR A 270 -11.33 -15.83 20.96
C TYR A 270 -10.90 -15.65 22.42
N ASN A 271 -11.50 -14.74 23.18
CA ASN A 271 -11.41 -14.76 24.65
C ASN A 271 -11.95 -16.07 25.24
N GLN A 272 -13.11 -16.57 24.77
CA GLN A 272 -13.62 -17.86 25.25
C GLN A 272 -12.67 -19.01 24.87
N ALA A 273 -12.10 -18.99 23.65
CA ALA A 273 -11.10 -19.98 23.25
C ALA A 273 -9.82 -19.91 24.11
N ARG A 274 -9.34 -18.71 24.50
CA ARG A 274 -8.24 -18.54 25.47
C ARG A 274 -8.61 -19.15 26.84
N ILE A 275 -9.82 -18.87 27.36
CA ILE A 275 -10.31 -19.44 28.62
C ILE A 275 -10.31 -20.98 28.59
N ASP A 276 -10.83 -21.57 27.50
CA ASP A 276 -10.88 -23.03 27.32
C ASP A 276 -9.48 -23.66 27.18
N LEU A 277 -8.60 -23.06 26.38
CA LEU A 277 -7.29 -23.61 26.03
C LEU A 277 -6.24 -23.48 27.15
N PHE A 278 -6.29 -22.41 27.94
CA PHE A 278 -5.35 -22.16 29.05
C PHE A 278 -5.93 -22.48 30.43
N GLN A 279 -7.16 -23.02 30.48
CA GLN A 279 -7.90 -23.32 31.72
C GLN A 279 -7.96 -22.10 32.64
N LEU A 280 -8.53 -21.00 32.16
CA LEU A 280 -8.73 -19.79 32.97
C LEU A 280 -10.08 -19.84 33.69
N ASN A 281 -10.35 -18.84 34.53
CA ASN A 281 -11.70 -18.52 35.00
C ASN A 281 -12.53 -17.88 33.88
N THR A 282 -13.86 -17.81 34.06
CA THR A 282 -14.78 -17.20 33.09
C THR A 282 -14.64 -15.68 32.92
N ASP A 283 -13.85 -15.02 33.78
CA ASP A 283 -13.44 -13.62 33.67
C ASP A 283 -12.04 -13.43 33.05
N GLY A 284 -11.38 -14.53 32.65
CA GLY A 284 -10.01 -14.52 32.11
C GLY A 284 -8.90 -14.57 33.16
N THR A 285 -9.21 -14.62 34.46
CA THR A 285 -8.18 -14.69 35.51
C THR A 285 -7.64 -16.10 35.73
N ALA A 286 -6.44 -16.21 36.33
CA ALA A 286 -5.85 -17.49 36.70
C ALA A 286 -6.62 -18.20 37.83
N LYS A 287 -6.64 -19.53 37.76
CA LYS A 287 -7.02 -20.47 38.82
C LYS A 287 -5.89 -21.49 39.05
N GLY A 288 -6.04 -22.36 40.05
CA GLY A 288 -4.97 -23.24 40.52
C GLY A 288 -4.45 -24.29 39.53
N ASP A 289 -5.14 -24.48 38.41
CA ASP A 289 -4.84 -25.38 37.30
C ASP A 289 -4.61 -24.66 35.95
N SER A 290 -4.55 -23.31 35.94
CA SER A 290 -4.29 -22.50 34.73
C SER A 290 -2.88 -22.68 34.17
N LEU A 291 -2.77 -22.53 32.85
CA LEU A 291 -1.54 -22.69 32.08
C LEU A 291 -0.80 -21.36 31.89
N THR A 292 -0.27 -20.80 32.97
CA THR A 292 0.37 -19.47 33.03
C THR A 292 1.91 -19.49 32.87
N ALA A 293 2.48 -20.60 32.41
CA ALA A 293 3.92 -20.78 32.25
C ALA A 293 4.23 -21.86 31.20
N ILE A 294 3.80 -21.62 29.95
CA ILE A 294 4.10 -22.52 28.82
C ILE A 294 5.53 -22.31 28.32
N ASP A 295 6.33 -23.37 28.34
CA ASP A 295 7.61 -23.44 27.62
C ASP A 295 7.46 -24.32 26.38
N TRP A 296 7.90 -23.81 25.23
CA TRP A 296 7.99 -24.58 23.98
C TRP A 296 9.08 -23.98 23.07
N ASP A 297 10.14 -24.74 22.83
CA ASP A 297 11.03 -24.55 21.69
C ASP A 297 10.47 -25.31 20.46
N PRO A 298 9.96 -24.61 19.42
CA PRO A 298 9.50 -25.24 18.18
C PRO A 298 10.67 -25.70 17.28
N THR A 299 11.91 -25.36 17.66
CA THR A 299 13.18 -25.44 16.93
C THR A 299 13.35 -24.38 15.84
N HIS A 300 14.56 -24.36 15.27
CA HIS A 300 14.94 -23.52 14.13
C HIS A 300 14.36 -24.02 12.79
N ASP A 301 13.57 -25.10 12.81
CA ASP A 301 12.96 -25.78 11.66
C ASP A 301 11.43 -25.54 11.66
N ALA A 302 11.02 -24.30 11.98
CA ALA A 302 9.64 -23.94 12.30
C ALA A 302 9.20 -22.70 11.50
N ALA A 303 7.93 -22.66 11.11
CA ALA A 303 7.35 -21.47 10.50
C ALA A 303 6.93 -20.46 11.56
N GLN A 304 7.33 -19.21 11.38
CA GLN A 304 6.66 -18.07 12.01
C GLN A 304 5.39 -17.77 11.20
N ILE A 305 4.25 -17.71 11.89
CA ILE A 305 2.93 -17.55 11.27
C ILE A 305 2.18 -16.33 11.82
N SER A 306 1.14 -15.92 11.11
CA SER A 306 0.34 -14.74 11.42
C SER A 306 -1.15 -14.97 11.12
N ALA A 307 -1.99 -14.36 11.95
CA ALA A 307 -3.44 -14.51 11.90
C ALA A 307 -4.11 -13.46 11.00
N MET A 308 -5.24 -13.82 10.41
CA MET A 308 -6.14 -12.94 9.65
C MET A 308 -7.35 -12.60 10.52
N PHE A 309 -7.39 -11.37 11.05
CA PHE A 309 -8.47 -10.94 11.94
C PHE A 309 -9.85 -11.05 11.26
N GLY A 310 -10.83 -11.56 12.01
CA GLY A 310 -12.15 -11.90 11.52
C GLY A 310 -12.32 -13.38 11.15
N GLU A 311 -11.21 -14.07 10.83
CA GLU A 311 -11.20 -15.49 10.43
C GLU A 311 -10.53 -16.39 11.49
N ASN A 312 -9.42 -15.91 12.09
CA ASN A 312 -8.63 -16.64 13.08
C ASN A 312 -7.83 -15.69 14.00
N GLU A 313 -7.24 -16.26 15.06
CA GLU A 313 -6.56 -15.57 16.17
C GLU A 313 -5.20 -16.22 16.47
N ALA A 314 -4.15 -15.42 16.71
CA ALA A 314 -2.86 -15.91 17.20
C ALA A 314 -2.93 -16.22 18.72
N ILE A 315 -2.75 -17.50 19.07
CA ILE A 315 -2.99 -18.04 20.41
C ILE A 315 -1.72 -18.43 21.16
N LEU A 316 -0.61 -18.63 20.44
CA LEU A 316 0.73 -18.82 20.99
C LEU A 316 1.67 -17.87 20.26
N ILE A 317 2.28 -16.92 20.99
CA ILE A 317 3.10 -15.84 20.45
C ILE A 317 4.47 -15.87 21.12
N SER A 318 5.55 -15.84 20.32
CA SER A 318 6.92 -15.87 20.84
C SER A 318 7.24 -14.70 21.76
N ASN A 319 7.69 -15.02 22.97
CA ASN A 319 8.13 -14.07 23.99
C ASN A 319 9.63 -14.20 24.34
N ALA A 320 10.35 -15.16 23.71
CA ALA A 320 11.77 -15.39 23.92
C ALA A 320 12.52 -15.67 22.60
N ALA A 321 13.84 -15.51 22.64
CA ALA A 321 14.76 -15.78 21.54
C ALA A 321 16.11 -16.28 22.08
N ASN A 322 16.86 -17.05 21.30
CA ASN A 322 18.15 -17.60 21.75
C ASN A 322 19.15 -16.50 22.15
N GLU A 323 20.10 -16.83 23.04
CA GLU A 323 21.15 -15.91 23.52
C GLU A 323 21.84 -15.15 22.36
N GLY A 324 21.83 -13.81 22.44
CA GLY A 324 22.33 -12.93 21.37
C GLY A 324 21.34 -12.65 20.23
N LYS A 325 20.04 -12.94 20.38
CA LYS A 325 18.99 -12.62 19.41
C LYS A 325 17.93 -11.68 19.99
N THR A 326 17.40 -10.80 19.13
CA THR A 326 16.24 -9.94 19.44
C THR A 326 14.97 -10.78 19.54
N VAL A 327 14.17 -10.54 20.59
CA VAL A 327 12.81 -11.09 20.69
C VAL A 327 11.90 -10.34 19.71
N TYR A 328 11.12 -11.09 18.93
CA TYR A 328 10.05 -10.55 18.10
C TYR A 328 8.74 -11.24 18.49
N ASN A 329 7.63 -10.50 18.47
CA ASN A 329 6.30 -11.09 18.61
C ASN A 329 5.94 -11.74 17.26
N ARG A 330 5.80 -13.07 17.24
CA ARG A 330 5.48 -13.90 16.08
C ARG A 330 4.57 -15.05 16.50
N GLY A 331 3.59 -15.42 15.66
CA GLY A 331 2.74 -16.55 15.96
C GLY A 331 3.48 -17.88 15.77
N PHE A 332 3.32 -18.79 16.73
CA PHE A 332 3.60 -20.22 16.59
C PHE A 332 2.36 -21.08 16.70
N GLY A 333 1.22 -20.51 17.11
CA GLY A 333 -0.08 -21.16 17.08
C GLY A 333 -1.16 -20.17 16.68
N VAL A 334 -2.02 -20.56 15.73
CA VAL A 334 -3.21 -19.82 15.29
C VAL A 334 -4.42 -20.74 15.39
N ILE A 335 -5.56 -20.22 15.87
CA ILE A 335 -6.83 -20.95 15.94
C ILE A 335 -7.92 -20.25 15.14
N GLY A 336 -8.76 -21.02 14.46
CA GLY A 336 -9.95 -20.53 13.78
C GLY A 336 -11.13 -21.46 13.97
N GLU A 337 -12.33 -20.92 13.74
CA GLU A 337 -13.58 -21.66 13.83
C GLU A 337 -14.51 -21.10 12.74
N ASP A 338 -14.92 -21.94 11.82
CA ASP A 338 -15.85 -21.60 10.73
C ASP A 338 -16.83 -22.77 10.59
N ASP A 339 -16.93 -23.43 9.42
CA ASP A 339 -17.59 -24.75 9.30
C ASP A 339 -17.07 -25.79 10.32
N ALA A 340 -15.79 -25.69 10.67
CA ALA A 340 -15.12 -26.53 11.66
C ALA A 340 -14.08 -25.73 12.45
N ARG A 341 -13.70 -26.26 13.63
CA ARG A 341 -12.58 -25.75 14.43
C ARG A 341 -11.26 -26.22 13.85
N TYR A 342 -10.28 -25.32 13.77
CA TYR A 342 -8.92 -25.67 13.36
C TYR A 342 -7.85 -24.97 14.20
N MET A 343 -6.70 -25.62 14.30
CA MET A 343 -5.49 -25.10 14.93
C MET A 343 -4.31 -25.34 13.99
N VAL A 344 -3.55 -24.29 13.71
CA VAL A 344 -2.34 -24.30 12.88
C VAL A 344 -1.15 -24.00 13.78
N LEU A 345 -0.27 -24.99 13.96
CA LEU A 345 0.96 -24.83 14.73
C LEU A 345 2.17 -24.71 13.79
N GLY A 346 3.02 -23.71 14.02
CA GLY A 346 4.25 -23.43 13.27
C GLY A 346 5.37 -24.47 13.43
N GLY A 347 5.15 -25.46 14.29
CA GLY A 347 5.96 -26.67 14.46
C GLY A 347 5.16 -27.72 15.24
N ASN A 348 5.77 -28.85 15.57
CA ASN A 348 5.09 -29.93 16.30
C ASN A 348 5.53 -29.99 17.79
N PRO A 349 4.67 -29.64 18.76
CA PRO A 349 4.97 -29.77 20.20
C PRO A 349 4.85 -31.20 20.77
N MET A 350 4.42 -32.17 19.94
CA MET A 350 4.28 -33.57 20.31
C MET A 350 5.45 -34.44 19.82
N ARG A 351 6.49 -33.85 19.20
CA ARG A 351 7.73 -34.57 18.81
C ARG A 351 8.74 -34.60 19.95
N GLU A 352 9.48 -35.71 20.08
CA GLU A 352 10.52 -35.89 21.12
C GLU A 352 11.73 -34.93 21.02
N ARG A 353 11.76 -34.07 20.00
CA ARG A 353 12.95 -33.34 19.53
C ARG A 353 12.91 -31.83 19.80
N GLY A 354 11.86 -31.32 20.46
CA GLY A 354 11.77 -29.95 20.97
C GLY A 354 11.44 -29.95 22.47
N SER A 355 11.85 -28.91 23.20
CA SER A 355 11.55 -28.79 24.63
C SER A 355 10.18 -28.14 24.85
N ALA A 356 9.14 -28.96 24.89
CA ALA A 356 7.82 -28.59 25.42
C ALA A 356 7.73 -28.99 26.92
N ASN A 357 7.15 -28.14 27.76
CA ASN A 357 6.89 -28.50 29.17
C ASN A 357 5.52 -29.16 29.36
N GLU A 358 5.22 -29.59 30.59
CA GLU A 358 3.95 -30.27 30.89
C GLU A 358 2.72 -29.36 30.72
N GLN A 359 2.86 -28.04 30.88
CA GLN A 359 1.77 -27.11 30.56
C GLN A 359 1.52 -27.04 29.05
N MET A 360 2.56 -27.05 28.21
CA MET A 360 2.40 -27.15 26.75
C MET A 360 1.71 -28.47 26.35
N HIS A 361 2.02 -29.58 27.02
CA HIS A 361 1.31 -30.83 26.79
C HIS A 361 -0.16 -30.78 27.27
N GLN A 362 -0.44 -30.16 28.41
CA GLN A 362 -1.82 -29.94 28.87
C GLN A 362 -2.58 -29.00 27.91
N PHE A 363 -1.94 -27.97 27.37
CA PHE A 363 -2.50 -27.12 26.30
C PHE A 363 -2.87 -27.95 25.07
N MET A 364 -2.02 -28.89 24.63
CA MET A 364 -2.36 -29.79 23.52
C MET A 364 -3.52 -30.74 23.83
N GLN A 365 -3.68 -31.18 25.09
CA GLN A 365 -4.86 -31.94 25.50
C GLN A 365 -6.13 -31.07 25.50
N ASN A 366 -6.03 -29.82 25.96
CA ASN A 366 -7.12 -28.83 25.90
C ASN A 366 -7.47 -28.48 24.45
N ALA A 367 -6.48 -28.40 23.56
CA ALA A 367 -6.68 -28.16 22.13
C ALA A 367 -7.48 -29.28 21.47
N ILE A 368 -7.20 -30.55 21.79
CA ILE A 368 -8.02 -31.68 21.31
C ILE A 368 -9.47 -31.58 21.84
N VAL A 369 -9.66 -31.22 23.11
CA VAL A 369 -11.00 -31.02 23.69
C VAL A 369 -11.74 -29.85 23.01
N TRP A 370 -11.05 -28.74 22.78
CA TRP A 370 -11.62 -27.56 22.10
C TRP A 370 -11.96 -27.87 20.64
N LEU A 371 -11.03 -28.44 19.86
CA LEU A 371 -11.23 -28.82 18.45
C LEU A 371 -12.43 -29.75 18.28
N THR A 372 -12.51 -30.81 19.10
CA THR A 372 -13.57 -31.84 18.99
C THR A 372 -14.89 -31.43 19.65
N GLY A 373 -14.90 -30.39 20.50
CA GLY A 373 -16.02 -30.08 21.38
C GLY A 373 -16.32 -31.15 22.44
N ARG A 374 -15.41 -32.11 22.65
CA ARG A 374 -15.61 -33.29 23.52
C ARG A 374 -14.59 -33.31 24.67
N ASN A 375 -15.08 -33.38 25.91
CA ASN A 375 -14.25 -33.46 27.12
C ASN A 375 -14.23 -34.85 27.78
N ASN A 376 -14.86 -35.86 27.18
CA ASN A 376 -14.86 -37.25 27.66
C ASN A 376 -14.65 -38.23 26.49
N PHE A 377 -13.66 -39.11 26.67
CA PHE A 377 -13.28 -40.15 25.71
C PHE A 377 -13.39 -41.58 26.28
N ASP A 378 -13.67 -41.73 27.58
CA ASP A 378 -13.89 -43.05 28.23
C ASP A 378 -15.17 -43.73 27.71
N ALA A 379 -16.21 -42.93 27.41
CA ALA A 379 -17.49 -43.43 26.93
C ALA A 379 -17.48 -43.79 25.43
N GLN A 380 -16.62 -43.13 24.64
CA GLN A 380 -16.39 -43.37 23.22
C GLN A 380 -14.95 -42.94 22.87
N PRO A 381 -14.05 -43.86 22.47
CA PRO A 381 -12.69 -43.49 22.10
C PRO A 381 -12.62 -42.42 21.01
N LEU A 382 -11.63 -41.54 21.13
CA LEU A 382 -11.29 -40.50 20.17
C LEU A 382 -10.83 -41.14 18.85
N LYS A 383 -11.46 -40.78 17.72
CA LYS A 383 -11.13 -41.29 16.39
C LYS A 383 -10.38 -40.22 15.59
N LEU A 384 -9.12 -40.49 15.29
CA LEU A 384 -8.26 -39.57 14.57
C LEU A 384 -7.94 -40.11 13.17
N VAL A 385 -7.87 -39.21 12.19
CA VAL A 385 -7.13 -39.46 10.95
C VAL A 385 -5.82 -38.70 11.02
N MET A 386 -4.72 -39.36 10.69
CA MET A 386 -3.37 -38.79 10.62
C MET A 386 -2.83 -38.97 9.20
N ALA A 387 -2.53 -37.87 8.51
CA ALA A 387 -2.13 -37.88 7.11
C ALA A 387 -1.02 -36.86 6.80
N GLN A 388 -0.27 -37.09 5.73
CA GLN A 388 0.78 -36.19 5.21
C GLN A 388 1.88 -35.90 6.26
N MET A 389 2.13 -36.85 7.17
CA MET A 389 3.07 -36.72 8.30
C MET A 389 4.48 -37.23 7.93
N ASP A 390 5.53 -36.62 8.48
CA ASP A 390 6.89 -37.10 8.22
C ASP A 390 7.36 -38.25 9.14
N GLU A 391 8.27 -39.05 8.61
CA GLU A 391 9.02 -40.10 9.30
C GLU A 391 10.41 -40.20 8.65
N SER A 392 11.07 -39.04 8.49
CA SER A 392 12.46 -38.98 8.05
C SER A 392 13.41 -39.11 9.25
N TYR A 393 14.70 -39.26 8.98
CA TYR A 393 15.74 -39.28 10.01
C TYR A 393 15.80 -38.00 10.87
N TRP A 394 15.26 -36.88 10.38
CA TRP A 394 15.26 -35.61 11.11
C TRP A 394 13.91 -35.33 11.80
N PHE A 395 12.80 -35.76 11.21
CA PHE A 395 11.46 -35.51 11.72
C PHE A 395 10.65 -36.81 11.77
N HIS A 396 10.61 -37.42 12.96
CA HIS A 396 9.84 -38.62 13.30
C HIS A 396 8.42 -38.25 13.77
N ASP A 397 7.74 -37.33 13.06
CA ASP A 397 6.47 -36.75 13.53
C ASP A 397 5.31 -37.76 13.52
N ALA A 398 5.25 -38.67 12.54
CA ALA A 398 4.23 -39.70 12.45
C ALA A 398 4.30 -40.69 13.63
N THR A 399 5.50 -41.07 14.09
CA THR A 399 5.72 -41.89 15.29
C THR A 399 5.59 -41.09 16.58
N GLY A 400 6.14 -39.87 16.63
CA GLY A 400 6.14 -39.00 17.81
C GLY A 400 4.74 -38.64 18.28
N VAL A 401 3.90 -38.15 17.36
CA VAL A 401 2.50 -37.80 17.68
C VAL A 401 1.70 -39.03 18.14
N ARG A 402 1.89 -40.21 17.51
CA ARG A 402 1.25 -41.46 17.96
C ARG A 402 1.67 -41.85 19.37
N LYS A 403 2.98 -41.82 19.66
CA LYS A 403 3.50 -42.11 21.00
C LYS A 403 2.97 -41.14 22.06
N TRP A 404 2.85 -39.85 21.72
CA TRP A 404 2.25 -38.85 22.62
C TRP A 404 0.77 -39.15 22.87
N LEU A 405 -0.01 -39.45 21.83
CA LEU A 405 -1.42 -39.84 21.95
C LEU A 405 -1.61 -41.09 22.82
N ASP A 406 -0.83 -42.15 22.57
CA ASP A 406 -0.84 -43.39 23.36
C ASP A 406 -0.53 -43.12 24.84
N GLN A 407 0.44 -42.24 25.12
CA GLN A 407 0.82 -41.85 26.49
C GLN A 407 -0.24 -41.02 27.22
N ARG A 408 -1.06 -40.24 26.50
CA ARG A 408 -2.06 -39.31 27.07
C ARG A 408 -3.47 -39.88 27.14
N TYR A 409 -3.82 -40.81 26.24
CA TYR A 409 -5.18 -41.35 26.11
C TYR A 409 -5.26 -42.89 26.21
N GLY A 410 -4.17 -43.63 26.00
CA GLY A 410 -4.16 -45.09 26.10
C GLY A 410 -5.19 -45.76 25.17
N GLU A 411 -6.06 -46.62 25.72
CA GLU A 411 -7.11 -47.31 24.96
C GLU A 411 -8.27 -46.37 24.52
N ASN A 412 -8.31 -45.12 25.01
CA ASN A 412 -9.33 -44.12 24.65
C ASN A 412 -9.02 -43.35 23.35
N VAL A 413 -8.01 -43.73 22.58
CA VAL A 413 -7.71 -43.15 21.26
C VAL A 413 -7.53 -44.22 20.19
N SER A 414 -7.89 -43.89 18.95
CA SER A 414 -7.76 -44.76 17.78
C SER A 414 -7.38 -43.93 16.55
N TYR A 415 -6.46 -44.44 15.73
CA TYR A 415 -5.96 -43.75 14.54
C TYR A 415 -5.57 -44.74 13.44
N ASN A 416 -5.48 -44.28 12.19
CA ASN A 416 -5.00 -45.10 11.07
C ASN A 416 -3.50 -45.46 11.22
N ALA A 417 -3.10 -46.56 10.57
CA ALA A 417 -1.69 -46.88 10.44
C ALA A 417 -0.96 -45.84 9.57
N GLN A 418 0.34 -45.75 9.74
CA GLN A 418 1.19 -44.79 9.05
C GLN A 418 1.16 -45.01 7.53
N GLY A 419 0.92 -43.95 6.75
CA GLY A 419 0.86 -44.02 5.29
C GLY A 419 -0.48 -44.46 4.70
N ASP A 420 -1.45 -44.90 5.51
CA ASP A 420 -2.74 -45.41 5.00
C ASP A 420 -3.70 -44.30 4.53
N CYS A 421 -3.53 -43.06 4.99
CA CYS A 421 -4.36 -41.91 4.61
C CYS A 421 -3.59 -40.83 3.84
N ASP A 422 -2.36 -41.13 3.40
CA ASP A 422 -1.50 -40.19 2.66
C ASP A 422 -1.86 -40.13 1.17
N GLY A 423 -1.52 -39.02 0.52
CA GLY A 423 -1.92 -38.76 -0.87
C GLY A 423 -3.44 -38.83 -1.10
N SER A 424 -3.81 -39.32 -2.28
CA SER A 424 -5.19 -39.57 -2.73
C SER A 424 -6.03 -40.49 -1.84
N LYS A 425 -5.44 -41.24 -0.89
CA LYS A 425 -6.18 -42.11 0.04
C LYS A 425 -6.97 -41.34 1.10
N LEU A 426 -6.62 -40.07 1.36
CA LEU A 426 -7.21 -39.27 2.44
C LEU A 426 -8.74 -39.23 2.42
N ALA A 427 -9.34 -39.21 1.22
CA ALA A 427 -10.79 -39.12 1.04
C ALA A 427 -11.53 -40.33 1.66
N ASP A 428 -11.01 -41.55 1.47
CA ASP A 428 -11.62 -42.76 2.04
C ASP A 428 -11.51 -42.79 3.57
N CYS A 429 -10.41 -42.24 4.13
CA CYS A 429 -10.27 -42.10 5.57
C CYS A 429 -11.26 -41.08 6.17
N LEU A 430 -11.39 -39.89 5.57
CA LEU A 430 -12.31 -38.85 6.08
C LEU A 430 -13.80 -39.20 5.86
N ASN A 431 -14.12 -40.05 4.89
CA ASN A 431 -15.46 -40.64 4.72
C ASN A 431 -15.91 -41.52 5.92
N THR A 432 -15.02 -41.84 6.87
CA THR A 432 -15.40 -42.52 8.13
C THR A 432 -15.94 -41.58 9.22
N ASN A 433 -15.91 -40.26 8.98
CA ASN A 433 -16.31 -39.20 9.93
C ASN A 433 -15.54 -39.27 11.27
N PRO A 434 -14.21 -39.05 11.26
CA PRO A 434 -13.40 -38.99 12.48
C PRO A 434 -13.77 -37.79 13.37
N ASP A 435 -13.36 -37.84 14.64
CA ASP A 435 -13.51 -36.72 15.58
C ASP A 435 -12.54 -35.56 15.27
N LEU A 436 -11.38 -35.84 14.66
CA LEU A 436 -10.33 -34.86 14.33
C LEU A 436 -9.38 -35.39 13.24
N LEU A 437 -9.00 -34.53 12.29
CA LEU A 437 -7.88 -34.74 11.36
C LEU A 437 -6.60 -34.08 11.90
N ILE A 438 -5.51 -34.84 12.00
CA ILE A 438 -4.16 -34.31 12.19
C ILE A 438 -3.42 -34.39 10.85
N ILE A 439 -2.88 -33.26 10.39
CA ILE A 439 -2.26 -33.15 9.05
C ILE A 439 -1.00 -32.29 9.05
N SER A 440 -0.12 -32.51 8.08
CA SER A 440 1.04 -31.66 7.79
C SER A 440 1.21 -31.40 6.28
N GLN A 441 2.29 -30.72 5.88
CA GLN A 441 2.53 -30.24 4.52
C GLN A 441 3.37 -31.17 3.63
N LYS A 442 3.75 -32.36 4.10
CA LYS A 442 4.58 -33.31 3.34
C LYS A 442 3.71 -34.09 2.35
N SER A 443 3.92 -33.88 1.05
CA SER A 443 3.22 -34.63 0.01
C SER A 443 4.02 -34.74 -1.28
N ASP A 444 3.57 -35.61 -2.19
CA ASP A 444 4.03 -35.62 -3.58
C ASP A 444 3.25 -34.54 -4.36
N GLU A 445 3.94 -33.72 -5.15
CA GLU A 445 3.37 -32.55 -5.87
C GLU A 445 2.13 -32.88 -6.74
N ALA A 446 1.94 -34.14 -7.14
CA ALA A 446 0.80 -34.58 -7.95
C ALA A 446 -0.54 -34.65 -7.19
N ASP A 447 -0.53 -34.89 -5.86
CA ASP A 447 -1.75 -35.09 -5.05
C ASP A 447 -2.21 -33.81 -4.34
N VAL A 448 -1.43 -32.73 -4.40
CA VAL A 448 -1.58 -31.46 -3.67
C VAL A 448 -3.00 -30.85 -3.77
N ASP A 449 -3.55 -30.76 -4.99
CA ASP A 449 -4.91 -30.22 -5.20
C ASP A 449 -6.00 -31.14 -4.63
N ALA A 450 -5.84 -32.45 -4.81
CA ALA A 450 -6.79 -33.45 -4.33
C ALA A 450 -6.83 -33.50 -2.79
N ILE A 451 -5.68 -33.37 -2.12
CA ILE A 451 -5.58 -33.29 -0.67
C ILE A 451 -6.27 -32.01 -0.16
N THR A 452 -5.96 -30.84 -0.72
CA THR A 452 -6.55 -29.57 -0.27
C THR A 452 -8.08 -29.59 -0.41
N ALA A 453 -8.60 -30.04 -1.57
CA ALA A 453 -10.04 -30.18 -1.79
C ALA A 453 -10.68 -31.19 -0.82
N THR A 454 -9.97 -32.27 -0.47
CA THR A 454 -10.44 -33.29 0.48
C THR A 454 -10.50 -32.75 1.92
N VAL A 455 -9.53 -31.94 2.34
CA VAL A 455 -9.53 -31.30 3.67
C VAL A 455 -10.67 -30.27 3.76
N ALA A 456 -10.82 -29.41 2.75
CA ALA A 456 -11.92 -28.45 2.68
C ALA A 456 -13.30 -29.14 2.74
N ALA A 457 -13.49 -30.22 1.97
CA ALA A 457 -14.73 -31.02 1.95
C ALA A 457 -14.94 -31.90 3.21
N ALA A 458 -14.01 -31.88 4.17
CA ALA A 458 -14.18 -32.46 5.50
C ALA A 458 -14.45 -31.38 6.56
N MET A 459 -13.78 -30.21 6.47
CA MET A 459 -14.10 -29.03 7.28
C MET A 459 -15.55 -28.59 7.06
N ALA A 460 -16.02 -28.51 5.80
CA ALA A 460 -17.40 -28.25 5.42
C ALA A 460 -18.43 -29.35 5.84
N LYS A 461 -18.01 -30.35 6.63
CA LYS A 461 -18.86 -31.34 7.30
C LYS A 461 -18.72 -31.28 8.82
N GLY A 462 -18.03 -30.27 9.36
CA GLY A 462 -17.71 -30.15 10.78
C GLY A 462 -16.52 -30.99 11.24
N THR A 463 -15.71 -31.58 10.35
CA THR A 463 -14.49 -32.33 10.77
C THR A 463 -13.40 -31.34 11.21
N PRO A 464 -12.98 -31.32 12.50
CA PRO A 464 -11.94 -30.41 12.98
C PRO A 464 -10.55 -30.77 12.43
N VAL A 465 -9.63 -29.79 12.41
CA VAL A 465 -8.27 -29.98 11.86
C VAL A 465 -7.18 -29.43 12.78
N LEU A 466 -6.21 -30.28 13.14
CA LEU A 466 -4.94 -29.88 13.75
C LEU A 466 -3.84 -29.97 12.69
N TYR A 467 -3.42 -28.82 12.17
CA TYR A 467 -2.25 -28.74 11.31
C TYR A 467 -0.98 -28.57 12.14
N LEU A 468 0.04 -29.37 11.82
CA LEU A 468 1.37 -29.33 12.43
C LEU A 468 2.40 -29.02 11.33
N HIS A 469 3.14 -27.92 11.42
CA HIS A 469 4.19 -27.64 10.43
C HIS A 469 5.36 -28.63 10.57
N TRP A 470 5.96 -29.01 9.44
CA TRP A 470 6.97 -30.08 9.35
C TRP A 470 8.40 -29.56 9.53
N ASP A 471 8.76 -28.61 8.68
CA ASP A 471 10.09 -28.04 8.45
C ASP A 471 9.87 -26.56 8.04
N GLY A 472 10.80 -25.65 8.34
CA GLY A 472 10.56 -24.20 8.39
C GLY A 472 10.17 -23.49 7.08
N ASN A 473 10.14 -24.22 5.97
CA ASN A 473 9.85 -23.73 4.62
C ASN A 473 8.48 -24.21 4.15
N LEU A 474 7.73 -23.32 3.49
CA LEU A 474 6.36 -23.60 3.04
C LEU A 474 6.33 -24.42 1.73
N THR A 475 5.71 -25.60 1.74
CA THR A 475 5.58 -26.44 0.51
C THR A 475 4.37 -26.02 -0.35
N SER A 476 4.24 -26.57 -1.56
CA SER A 476 3.05 -26.41 -2.41
C SER A 476 1.75 -26.80 -1.71
N LEU A 477 1.76 -27.85 -0.89
CA LEU A 477 0.62 -28.22 -0.04
C LEU A 477 0.48 -27.27 1.15
N GLY A 478 1.59 -26.91 1.80
CA GLY A 478 1.62 -25.97 2.91
C GLY A 478 0.93 -24.65 2.58
N GLY A 479 1.28 -24.03 1.45
CA GLY A 479 0.68 -22.77 1.00
C GLY A 479 -0.82 -22.86 0.70
N LYS A 480 -1.29 -23.99 0.14
CA LYS A 480 -2.72 -24.20 -0.09
C LYS A 480 -3.50 -24.46 1.20
N LEU A 481 -2.94 -25.21 2.14
CA LEU A 481 -3.54 -25.42 3.46
C LEU A 481 -3.55 -24.11 4.27
N PHE A 482 -2.48 -23.33 4.24
CA PHE A 482 -2.42 -21.99 4.85
C PHE A 482 -3.49 -21.06 4.26
N THR A 483 -3.69 -21.09 2.94
CA THR A 483 -4.78 -20.35 2.27
C THR A 483 -6.16 -20.81 2.76
N LEU A 484 -6.38 -22.13 2.90
CA LEU A 484 -7.63 -22.71 3.41
C LEU A 484 -7.90 -22.32 4.88
N PHE A 485 -6.86 -22.23 5.71
CA PHE A 485 -6.94 -21.82 7.11
C PHE A 485 -6.90 -20.29 7.31
N ASN A 486 -6.80 -19.49 6.25
CA ASN A 486 -6.58 -18.03 6.31
C ASN A 486 -5.35 -17.63 7.14
N VAL A 487 -4.29 -18.44 7.15
CA VAL A 487 -3.05 -18.19 7.88
C VAL A 487 -1.95 -17.72 6.93
N SER A 488 -1.28 -16.62 7.29
CA SER A 488 -0.14 -16.12 6.51
C SER A 488 1.18 -16.59 7.10
N TYR A 489 2.00 -17.25 6.28
CA TYR A 489 3.40 -17.53 6.56
C TYR A 489 4.19 -16.22 6.58
N GLN A 490 5.07 -16.05 7.57
CA GLN A 490 5.95 -14.89 7.67
C GLN A 490 7.36 -15.24 7.19
N GLU A 491 8.02 -16.17 7.88
CA GLU A 491 9.44 -16.47 7.70
C GLU A 491 9.82 -17.80 8.41
N ASP A 492 10.96 -18.37 8.02
CA ASP A 492 11.59 -19.51 8.68
C ASP A 492 12.24 -19.07 10.01
N ASN A 493 12.04 -19.84 11.09
CA ASN A 493 12.63 -19.55 12.40
C ASN A 493 14.16 -19.73 12.45
N TYR A 494 14.79 -20.27 11.39
CA TYR A 494 16.23 -20.55 11.29
C TYR A 494 17.15 -19.47 11.88
N TRP A 495 16.93 -18.20 11.49
CA TRP A 495 17.79 -17.07 11.83
C TRP A 495 17.44 -16.38 13.15
N LYS A 496 16.15 -16.28 13.48
CA LYS A 496 15.66 -15.56 14.67
C LYS A 496 15.64 -16.43 15.92
N ARG A 497 15.32 -17.73 15.78
CA ARG A 497 15.28 -18.73 16.85
C ARG A 497 14.43 -18.27 18.03
N LEU A 498 13.19 -17.95 17.70
CA LEU A 498 12.16 -17.56 18.64
C LEU A 498 11.53 -18.79 19.29
N TYR A 499 11.09 -18.67 20.53
CA TYR A 499 10.43 -19.73 21.30
C TYR A 499 9.46 -19.16 22.35
N LEU A 500 8.72 -20.04 23.03
CA LEU A 500 7.93 -19.71 24.23
C LEU A 500 8.72 -20.05 25.48
N SER A 501 8.84 -19.12 26.42
CA SER A 501 9.45 -19.33 27.73
C SER A 501 8.60 -18.70 28.81
N GLY A 502 8.06 -19.52 29.73
CA GLY A 502 7.10 -19.06 30.74
C GLY A 502 5.93 -18.26 30.16
N TYR A 503 5.46 -18.61 28.96
CA TYR A 503 4.40 -17.86 28.26
C TYR A 503 3.07 -17.96 29.04
N ASP A 504 2.50 -16.80 29.34
CA ASP A 504 1.16 -16.64 29.90
C ASP A 504 0.30 -15.90 28.87
N SER A 505 -0.93 -16.37 28.64
CA SER A 505 -1.88 -15.74 27.72
C SER A 505 -2.84 -14.77 28.40
N ILE A 506 -2.80 -14.67 29.73
CA ILE A 506 -3.61 -13.72 30.51
C ILE A 506 -3.30 -12.28 30.10
N ASP A 507 -2.03 -11.96 29.81
CA ASP A 507 -1.65 -10.64 29.28
C ASP A 507 -2.36 -10.31 27.96
N ASP A 508 -2.74 -11.31 27.15
CA ASP A 508 -3.44 -11.14 25.87
C ASP A 508 -4.98 -11.22 25.99
N MET A 509 -5.53 -11.52 27.17
CA MET A 509 -6.98 -11.58 27.37
C MET A 509 -7.65 -10.22 27.10
N GLY A 510 -8.67 -10.21 26.26
CA GLY A 510 -9.44 -9.02 25.95
C GLY A 510 -8.78 -8.02 25.00
N LYS A 511 -7.53 -8.28 24.56
CA LYS A 511 -6.88 -7.49 23.51
C LYS A 511 -7.59 -7.67 22.15
N ILE A 512 -7.33 -6.73 21.26
CA ILE A 512 -7.44 -6.87 19.80
C ILE A 512 -6.11 -6.42 19.19
N PRO A 513 -5.76 -6.82 17.95
CA PRO A 513 -4.56 -6.33 17.30
C PRO A 513 -4.53 -4.79 17.22
N GLU A 514 -3.33 -4.21 17.27
CA GLU A 514 -3.12 -2.76 17.19
C GLU A 514 -3.69 -2.17 15.89
N SER A 515 -3.37 -2.79 14.75
CA SER A 515 -4.00 -2.52 13.43
C SER A 515 -5.53 -2.46 13.47
N VAL A 516 -6.17 -3.43 14.11
CA VAL A 516 -7.64 -3.50 14.27
C VAL A 516 -8.15 -2.43 15.24
N THR A 517 -7.32 -1.98 16.18
CA THR A 517 -7.65 -0.87 17.10
C THR A 517 -7.71 0.45 16.35
N HIS A 518 -6.75 0.76 15.48
CA HIS A 518 -6.81 1.97 14.63
C HIS A 518 -8.03 1.96 13.70
N VAL A 519 -8.35 0.80 13.09
CA VAL A 519 -9.58 0.64 12.29
C VAL A 519 -10.83 0.81 13.16
N LYS A 520 -10.87 0.28 14.40
CA LYS A 520 -11.98 0.47 15.35
C LYS A 520 -12.18 1.95 15.70
N THR A 521 -11.12 2.71 15.93
CA THR A 521 -11.18 4.16 16.21
C THR A 521 -11.81 4.92 15.04
N MET A 522 -11.28 4.73 13.83
CA MET A 522 -11.81 5.35 12.60
C MET A 522 -13.27 4.95 12.32
N LEU A 523 -13.63 3.67 12.49
CA LEU A 523 -15.01 3.21 12.35
C LEU A 523 -15.95 3.81 13.41
N THR A 524 -15.46 4.07 14.62
CA THR A 524 -16.25 4.73 15.69
C THR A 524 -16.53 6.19 15.33
N HIS A 525 -15.55 6.91 14.78
CA HIS A 525 -15.76 8.26 14.26
C HIS A 525 -16.77 8.29 13.09
N PHE A 526 -16.70 7.32 12.17
CA PHE A 526 -17.70 7.17 11.11
C PHE A 526 -19.09 6.75 11.61
N GLU A 527 -19.17 5.98 12.70
CA GLU A 527 -20.45 5.67 13.36
C GLU A 527 -21.03 6.94 14.02
N ASN A 528 -20.23 7.73 14.74
CA ASN A 528 -20.70 8.93 15.43
C ASN A 528 -20.98 10.12 14.50
N GLU A 529 -20.23 10.24 13.40
CA GLU A 529 -20.13 11.43 12.54
C GLU A 529 -19.54 12.65 13.29
N ASP A 530 -18.48 12.41 14.08
CA ASP A 530 -17.90 13.38 15.02
C ASP A 530 -16.47 13.87 14.67
N TYR A 531 -16.00 13.64 13.44
CA TYR A 531 -14.72 14.21 12.98
C TYR A 531 -14.73 15.75 12.99
N ALA A 532 -13.67 16.34 13.56
CA ALA A 532 -13.41 17.78 13.58
C ALA A 532 -11.90 18.05 13.76
N PHE A 533 -11.26 18.75 12.82
CA PHE A 533 -9.81 18.99 12.80
C PHE A 533 -9.42 20.46 12.67
N ASP A 534 -8.30 20.84 13.31
CA ASP A 534 -7.66 22.14 13.09
C ASP A 534 -6.70 22.09 11.89
N TRP A 535 -7.28 22.27 10.70
CA TRP A 535 -6.53 22.32 9.43
C TRP A 535 -5.58 23.52 9.31
N SER A 536 -5.55 24.47 10.27
CA SER A 536 -4.55 25.54 10.28
C SER A 536 -3.13 25.05 10.61
N ALA A 537 -3.00 23.83 11.13
CA ALA A 537 -1.72 23.16 11.35
C ALA A 537 -1.11 22.53 10.07
N CYS A 538 -1.77 22.58 8.91
CA CYS A 538 -1.16 22.12 7.65
C CYS A 538 -0.25 23.18 7.02
N ASP A 539 0.94 22.78 6.57
CA ASP A 539 1.78 23.60 5.68
C ASP A 539 1.61 23.15 4.22
N GLY A 540 0.80 23.88 3.44
CA GLY A 540 0.40 23.46 2.09
C GLY A 540 -0.32 22.11 2.09
N GLU A 541 0.21 21.14 1.34
CA GLU A 541 -0.25 19.74 1.35
C GLU A 541 0.14 18.97 2.64
N ASN A 542 1.14 19.43 3.39
CA ASN A 542 1.66 18.70 4.55
C ASN A 542 0.77 18.92 5.79
N CYS A 543 -0.18 18.01 5.99
CA CYS A 543 -1.05 17.97 7.18
C CYS A 543 -0.57 17.04 8.31
N SER A 544 0.69 16.59 8.31
CA SER A 544 1.22 15.68 9.35
C SER A 544 1.21 16.27 10.77
N ALA A 545 1.18 17.59 10.91
CA ALA A 545 1.10 18.29 12.19
C ALA A 545 -0.36 18.50 12.69
N VAL A 546 -1.38 18.09 11.94
CA VAL A 546 -2.79 18.21 12.39
C VAL A 546 -3.04 17.21 13.52
N SER A 547 -3.31 17.73 14.72
CA SER A 547 -3.51 16.92 15.92
C SER A 547 -4.67 15.93 15.73
N GLY A 548 -4.45 14.68 16.11
CA GLY A 548 -5.43 13.60 16.01
C GLY A 548 -5.66 13.02 14.61
N LEU A 549 -5.22 13.67 13.51
CA LEU A 549 -5.52 13.22 12.15
C LEU A 549 -4.91 11.85 11.81
N ASN A 550 -3.73 11.56 12.36
CA ASN A 550 -3.08 10.26 12.15
C ASN A 550 -3.84 9.14 12.90
N ALA A 551 -4.01 9.28 14.22
CA ALA A 551 -4.59 8.26 15.08
C ALA A 551 -6.13 8.12 15.00
N GLY A 552 -6.82 9.20 14.60
CA GLY A 552 -8.27 9.18 14.38
C GLY A 552 -8.68 8.70 12.99
N PHE A 553 -7.78 8.75 12.00
CA PHE A 553 -8.09 8.41 10.61
C PHE A 553 -7.00 7.59 9.91
N PHE A 554 -5.81 8.16 9.65
CA PHE A 554 -4.86 7.53 8.72
C PHE A 554 -4.37 6.15 9.15
N GLU A 555 -4.06 5.94 10.43
CA GLU A 555 -3.64 4.62 10.94
C GLU A 555 -4.70 3.54 10.68
N GLY A 556 -5.98 3.88 10.72
CA GLY A 556 -7.07 2.98 10.33
C GLY A 556 -7.25 2.86 8.81
N ALA A 557 -7.07 3.96 8.07
CA ALA A 557 -7.24 3.98 6.62
C ALA A 557 -6.13 3.20 5.89
N ASP A 558 -4.87 3.35 6.30
CA ASP A 558 -3.72 2.64 5.76
C ASP A 558 -3.81 1.13 6.01
N GLU A 559 -4.27 0.70 7.18
CA GLU A 559 -4.56 -0.72 7.47
C GLU A 559 -5.67 -1.27 6.55
N VAL A 560 -6.75 -0.52 6.33
CA VAL A 560 -7.77 -0.91 5.34
C VAL A 560 -7.19 -0.96 3.93
N ARG A 561 -6.32 -0.03 3.55
CA ARG A 561 -5.66 -0.05 2.23
C ARG A 561 -4.73 -1.25 2.07
N SER A 562 -4.01 -1.62 3.12
CA SER A 562 -3.19 -2.84 3.19
C SER A 562 -4.04 -4.09 2.97
N ILE A 563 -5.14 -4.23 3.72
CA ILE A 563 -6.11 -5.34 3.58
C ILE A 563 -6.62 -5.44 2.13
N MET A 564 -7.14 -4.36 1.56
CA MET A 564 -7.73 -4.38 0.21
C MET A 564 -6.69 -4.66 -0.89
N SER A 565 -5.51 -4.05 -0.80
CA SER A 565 -4.39 -4.31 -1.70
C SER A 565 -3.94 -5.77 -1.66
N ASN A 566 -3.89 -6.38 -0.47
CA ASN A 566 -3.44 -7.75 -0.31
C ASN A 566 -4.47 -8.77 -0.81
N LEU A 567 -5.78 -8.50 -0.66
CA LEU A 567 -6.84 -9.31 -1.27
C LEU A 567 -6.79 -9.25 -2.81
N ASP A 568 -6.60 -8.06 -3.38
CA ASP A 568 -6.42 -7.87 -4.83
C ASP A 568 -5.16 -8.60 -5.35
N LYS A 569 -4.00 -8.39 -4.72
CA LYS A 569 -2.73 -9.09 -5.07
C LYS A 569 -2.88 -10.61 -5.00
N SER A 570 -3.62 -11.12 -4.01
CA SER A 570 -3.85 -12.55 -3.79
C SER A 570 -4.90 -13.16 -4.74
N LYS A 571 -5.56 -12.35 -5.58
CA LYS A 571 -6.65 -12.78 -6.48
C LYS A 571 -7.79 -13.52 -5.75
N MET A 572 -8.13 -13.01 -4.57
CA MET A 572 -9.18 -13.57 -3.72
C MET A 572 -10.47 -12.79 -3.92
N ASP A 573 -11.50 -13.41 -4.49
CA ASP A 573 -12.87 -12.87 -4.46
C ASP A 573 -13.52 -13.29 -3.13
N ILE A 574 -13.61 -12.35 -2.19
CA ILE A 574 -14.20 -12.58 -0.88
C ILE A 574 -15.73 -12.72 -0.98
N PHE A 575 -16.38 -12.10 -1.96
CA PHE A 575 -17.84 -12.12 -2.13
C PHE A 575 -18.35 -13.38 -2.81
N ALA A 576 -17.47 -14.10 -3.54
CA ALA A 576 -17.79 -15.40 -4.13
C ALA A 576 -17.92 -16.56 -3.12
N ASN A 577 -17.57 -16.36 -1.84
CA ASN A 577 -17.53 -17.39 -0.81
C ASN A 577 -18.10 -16.88 0.53
N GLU A 578 -18.31 -17.78 1.49
CA GLU A 578 -18.67 -17.43 2.88
C GLU A 578 -17.44 -16.93 3.67
N GLY A 579 -17.61 -16.61 4.97
CA GLY A 579 -16.56 -15.96 5.78
C GLY A 579 -16.25 -14.51 5.39
N LYS A 580 -15.10 -13.98 5.84
CA LYS A 580 -14.50 -12.66 5.52
C LYS A 580 -15.40 -11.46 5.80
N ARG A 581 -16.25 -11.60 6.82
CA ARG A 581 -17.27 -10.61 7.20
C ARG A 581 -16.67 -9.23 7.48
N TYR A 582 -15.54 -9.18 8.20
CA TYR A 582 -14.84 -7.94 8.53
C TYR A 582 -14.35 -7.21 7.27
N GLN A 583 -13.65 -7.93 6.38
CA GLN A 583 -13.11 -7.40 5.13
C GLN A 583 -14.23 -6.95 4.17
N LYS A 584 -15.31 -7.75 4.06
CA LYS A 584 -16.51 -7.40 3.28
C LYS A 584 -17.12 -6.09 3.75
N LEU A 585 -17.32 -5.92 5.06
CA LEU A 585 -17.92 -4.71 5.63
C LEU A 585 -17.07 -3.45 5.39
N LEU A 586 -15.74 -3.55 5.49
CA LEU A 586 -14.82 -2.45 5.17
C LEU A 586 -14.90 -2.06 3.69
N ALA A 587 -14.90 -3.04 2.78
CA ALA A 587 -15.04 -2.77 1.34
C ALA A 587 -16.40 -2.12 1.01
N LEU A 588 -17.50 -2.66 1.56
CA LEU A 588 -18.86 -2.15 1.33
C LEU A 588 -19.07 -0.74 1.87
N LEU A 589 -18.49 -0.41 3.03
CA LEU A 589 -18.51 0.96 3.57
C LEU A 589 -17.80 1.94 2.59
N GLY A 590 -16.70 1.49 1.99
CA GLY A 590 -16.00 2.18 0.93
C GLY A 590 -16.84 2.41 -0.32
N ASP A 591 -17.46 1.33 -0.82
CA ASP A 591 -18.35 1.37 -1.99
C ASP A 591 -19.51 2.37 -1.80
N HIS A 592 -20.09 2.42 -0.59
CA HIS A 592 -21.17 3.34 -0.22
C HIS A 592 -20.71 4.81 -0.24
N TYR A 593 -19.55 5.10 0.34
CA TYR A 593 -18.96 6.44 0.28
C TYR A 593 -18.56 6.84 -1.17
N ARG A 594 -18.03 5.92 -1.99
CA ARG A 594 -17.72 6.21 -3.42
C ARG A 594 -18.96 6.56 -4.25
N ALA A 595 -20.15 6.09 -3.86
CA ALA A 595 -21.41 6.43 -4.52
C ALA A 595 -21.95 7.83 -4.15
N SER A 596 -21.46 8.43 -3.05
CA SER A 596 -21.89 9.73 -2.53
C SER A 596 -20.83 10.84 -2.61
N ALA A 597 -19.55 10.50 -2.83
CA ALA A 597 -18.47 11.46 -3.08
C ALA A 597 -18.77 12.41 -4.25
N THR A 598 -18.33 13.67 -4.12
CA THR A 598 -18.48 14.73 -5.14
C THR A 598 -17.25 15.64 -5.16
N TYR A 599 -16.75 16.00 -6.34
CA TYR A 599 -15.54 16.81 -6.50
C TYR A 599 -15.82 18.20 -7.12
N PRO A 600 -14.98 19.21 -6.87
CA PRO A 600 -13.82 19.21 -5.99
C PRO A 600 -14.20 19.32 -4.50
N MET A 601 -13.30 18.83 -3.66
CA MET A 601 -13.30 19.01 -2.21
C MET A 601 -12.03 19.75 -1.75
N ASP A 602 -12.10 20.30 -0.55
CA ASP A 602 -11.11 21.17 0.06
C ASP A 602 -11.19 21.01 1.58
N LYS A 603 -10.06 20.76 2.24
CA LYS A 603 -10.00 20.44 3.68
C LYS A 603 -10.53 21.53 4.62
N ILE A 604 -10.74 22.77 4.15
CA ILE A 604 -11.22 23.88 4.98
C ILE A 604 -12.69 24.22 4.70
N THR A 605 -13.20 23.91 3.50
CA THR A 605 -14.53 24.32 3.04
C THR A 605 -15.48 23.17 2.68
N THR A 606 -14.96 21.95 2.61
CA THR A 606 -15.75 20.71 2.73
C THR A 606 -15.93 20.39 4.22
N GLU A 607 -17.03 19.73 4.59
CA GLU A 607 -17.26 19.25 5.95
C GLU A 607 -16.38 18.01 6.23
N ASP A 608 -15.78 17.92 7.43
CA ASP A 608 -14.71 16.96 7.74
C ASP A 608 -15.13 15.50 7.55
N ASN A 609 -16.36 15.13 7.95
CA ASN A 609 -16.86 13.78 7.71
C ASN A 609 -17.06 13.54 6.21
N ALA A 610 -17.64 14.46 5.44
CA ALA A 610 -17.77 14.30 3.99
C ALA A 610 -16.40 14.16 3.27
N PHE A 611 -15.40 14.94 3.71
CA PHE A 611 -14.03 14.86 3.20
C PHE A 611 -13.38 13.51 3.54
N LEU A 612 -13.42 13.07 4.80
CA LEU A 612 -12.78 11.82 5.24
C LEU A 612 -13.54 10.56 4.86
N LYS A 613 -14.88 10.61 4.71
CA LYS A 613 -15.66 9.53 4.10
C LYS A 613 -15.21 9.28 2.67
N SER A 614 -15.03 10.35 1.89
CA SER A 614 -14.51 10.27 0.52
C SER A 614 -13.07 9.74 0.48
N LEU A 615 -12.22 10.20 1.41
CA LEU A 615 -10.84 9.73 1.50
C LEU A 615 -10.76 8.24 1.93
N TYR A 616 -11.60 7.79 2.86
CA TYR A 616 -11.75 6.36 3.16
C TYR A 616 -12.21 5.57 1.94
N ALA A 617 -13.12 6.12 1.14
CA ALA A 617 -13.66 5.51 -0.07
C ALA A 617 -12.56 5.17 -1.11
N ASP A 618 -11.49 5.98 -1.14
CA ASP A 618 -10.26 5.75 -1.90
C ASP A 618 -9.38 4.64 -1.30
N TYR A 619 -9.14 4.69 0.01
CA TYR A 619 -8.26 3.73 0.70
C TYR A 619 -8.86 2.31 0.67
N SER A 620 -10.19 2.19 0.73
CA SER A 620 -10.97 0.95 0.69
C SER A 620 -11.27 0.39 -0.72
N VAL A 621 -10.63 0.90 -1.78
CA VAL A 621 -10.81 0.36 -3.14
C VAL A 621 -10.25 -1.06 -3.25
N TYR A 622 -11.12 -2.01 -3.59
CA TYR A 622 -10.86 -3.43 -3.80
C TYR A 622 -11.58 -3.88 -5.10
N ASN A 623 -10.88 -4.61 -5.97
CA ASN A 623 -11.25 -4.78 -7.39
C ASN A 623 -11.45 -6.24 -7.82
N TYR A 624 -10.85 -7.22 -7.15
CA TYR A 624 -10.91 -8.63 -7.51
C TYR A 624 -12.24 -9.27 -7.05
N ARG A 625 -13.34 -8.77 -7.59
CA ARG A 625 -14.72 -9.09 -7.21
C ARG A 625 -15.67 -9.00 -8.40
N ALA A 626 -16.73 -9.80 -8.40
CA ALA A 626 -17.73 -9.79 -9.47
C ALA A 626 -18.52 -8.47 -9.59
N LEU A 627 -18.89 -7.83 -8.47
CA LEU A 627 -19.65 -6.58 -8.43
C LEU A 627 -18.88 -5.53 -7.62
N ASN A 628 -18.53 -4.42 -8.24
CA ASN A 628 -17.93 -3.23 -7.63
C ASN A 628 -18.61 -2.00 -8.27
N PRO A 629 -19.42 -1.20 -7.57
CA PRO A 629 -20.18 -0.12 -8.18
C PRO A 629 -19.29 0.92 -8.87
N ALA A 630 -19.70 1.41 -10.04
CA ALA A 630 -19.04 2.54 -10.71
C ALA A 630 -19.14 3.79 -9.84
N GLN A 631 -18.01 4.44 -9.54
CA GLN A 631 -18.03 5.70 -8.79
C GLN A 631 -18.72 6.78 -9.62
N LYS A 632 -19.69 7.45 -8.99
CA LYS A 632 -20.64 8.35 -9.65
C LYS A 632 -19.99 9.65 -10.13
N ASP A 633 -19.21 10.30 -9.27
CA ASP A 633 -18.42 11.48 -9.60
C ASP A 633 -16.93 11.12 -9.57
N MET A 634 -16.29 11.22 -10.73
CA MET A 634 -14.88 10.91 -10.98
C MET A 634 -14.05 12.20 -11.15
N GLY A 635 -14.66 13.37 -10.88
CA GLY A 635 -14.01 14.67 -10.85
C GLY A 635 -13.35 15.03 -12.18
N ASN A 636 -12.09 15.43 -12.13
CA ASN A 636 -11.32 15.83 -13.31
C ASN A 636 -10.57 14.66 -14.00
N PHE A 637 -10.71 13.41 -13.54
CA PHE A 637 -9.99 12.26 -14.10
C PHE A 637 -10.69 11.67 -15.35
N SER A 638 -11.95 11.27 -15.24
CA SER A 638 -12.74 10.60 -16.29
C SER A 638 -14.23 10.88 -16.10
N ARG A 639 -15.07 10.59 -17.11
CA ARG A 639 -16.51 10.34 -16.92
C ARG A 639 -16.74 9.01 -16.19
N SER A 640 -17.90 8.87 -15.56
CA SER A 640 -18.37 7.63 -14.93
C SER A 640 -19.31 6.82 -15.83
N ASN A 641 -20.15 7.48 -16.64
CA ASN A 641 -21.09 6.82 -17.55
C ASN A 641 -20.47 6.51 -18.93
N PHE A 642 -20.61 5.26 -19.36
CA PHE A 642 -20.18 4.76 -20.66
C PHE A 642 -21.29 3.95 -21.38
N ASP A 643 -22.57 4.20 -21.09
CA ASP A 643 -23.70 3.39 -21.60
C ASP A 643 -23.83 3.41 -23.15
N HIS A 644 -23.17 4.37 -23.81
CA HIS A 644 -23.07 4.48 -25.27
C HIS A 644 -22.01 3.55 -25.88
N VAL A 645 -21.07 3.04 -25.08
CA VAL A 645 -20.01 2.13 -25.51
C VAL A 645 -20.50 0.68 -25.45
N SER A 646 -20.34 -0.05 -26.56
CA SER A 646 -20.53 -1.50 -26.57
C SER A 646 -19.22 -2.20 -26.19
N THR A 647 -19.27 -3.16 -25.27
CA THR A 647 -18.12 -4.01 -24.93
C THR A 647 -17.80 -5.01 -26.05
N VAL A 648 -16.52 -5.36 -26.18
CA VAL A 648 -15.99 -6.32 -27.15
C VAL A 648 -15.23 -7.46 -26.48
N THR A 649 -14.90 -8.48 -27.27
CA THR A 649 -13.89 -9.49 -26.95
C THR A 649 -12.73 -9.32 -27.94
N LYS A 650 -11.51 -9.13 -27.45
CA LYS A 650 -10.31 -8.86 -28.25
C LYS A 650 -9.20 -9.83 -27.87
N THR A 651 -8.56 -10.45 -28.86
CA THR A 651 -7.29 -11.16 -28.67
C THR A 651 -6.15 -10.23 -29.05
N ILE A 652 -5.11 -10.20 -28.21
CA ILE A 652 -4.01 -9.23 -28.27
C ILE A 652 -2.71 -10.02 -28.14
N ASP A 653 -1.93 -10.04 -29.23
CA ASP A 653 -0.63 -10.68 -29.33
C ASP A 653 0.46 -9.61 -29.30
N MET A 654 1.50 -9.77 -28.47
CA MET A 654 2.60 -8.79 -28.36
C MET A 654 3.93 -9.44 -27.97
N GLU A 655 5.03 -8.69 -28.12
CA GLU A 655 6.32 -9.03 -27.52
C GLU A 655 6.41 -8.40 -26.11
N SER A 656 6.77 -9.20 -25.12
CA SER A 656 6.99 -8.75 -23.75
C SER A 656 8.18 -7.77 -23.67
N LYS A 657 8.05 -6.75 -22.80
CA LYS A 657 9.12 -5.83 -22.42
C LYS A 657 9.02 -5.55 -20.92
N ARG A 658 10.16 -5.46 -20.24
CA ARG A 658 10.26 -5.12 -18.81
C ARG A 658 9.61 -3.77 -18.52
N TYR A 659 9.09 -3.64 -17.30
CA TYR A 659 8.01 -2.70 -16.95
C TYR A 659 6.71 -3.17 -17.59
N PHE A 660 5.95 -2.32 -18.27
CA PHE A 660 4.65 -2.69 -18.82
C PHE A 660 4.46 -2.25 -20.26
N ARG A 661 3.33 -2.68 -20.84
CA ARG A 661 2.83 -2.28 -22.16
C ARG A 661 1.34 -1.97 -22.04
N ALA A 662 0.89 -0.90 -22.68
CA ALA A 662 -0.53 -0.65 -22.87
C ALA A 662 -1.19 -1.77 -23.70
N ALA A 663 -2.33 -2.29 -23.24
CA ALA A 663 -3.01 -3.41 -23.90
C ALA A 663 -3.84 -2.98 -25.12
N GLY A 664 -4.19 -1.69 -25.26
CA GLY A 664 -5.10 -1.23 -26.31
C GLY A 664 -6.55 -1.67 -26.13
N VAL A 665 -6.97 -1.81 -24.87
CA VAL A 665 -8.35 -2.02 -24.42
C VAL A 665 -8.62 -1.28 -23.10
N TYR A 666 -9.89 -1.01 -22.83
CA TYR A 666 -10.35 -0.19 -21.71
C TYR A 666 -11.28 -0.97 -20.78
N ALA A 667 -11.03 -0.94 -19.46
CA ALA A 667 -11.97 -1.42 -18.45
C ALA A 667 -13.07 -0.36 -18.23
N LEU A 668 -14.34 -0.70 -18.48
CA LEU A 668 -15.44 0.25 -18.22
C LEU A 668 -15.74 0.30 -16.71
N PRO A 669 -16.05 1.48 -16.13
CA PRO A 669 -16.33 1.62 -14.70
C PRO A 669 -17.49 0.71 -14.27
N GLY A 670 -17.28 -0.12 -13.26
CA GLY A 670 -18.27 -1.06 -12.73
C GLY A 670 -18.56 -2.29 -13.59
N HIS A 671 -17.86 -2.50 -14.72
CA HIS A 671 -18.02 -3.71 -15.54
C HIS A 671 -16.93 -4.74 -15.24
N THR A 672 -17.33 -6.01 -15.07
CA THR A 672 -16.41 -7.12 -14.83
C THR A 672 -15.61 -7.45 -16.09
N VAL A 673 -14.34 -7.10 -16.10
CA VAL A 673 -13.37 -7.51 -17.12
C VAL A 673 -12.93 -8.93 -16.84
N LYS A 674 -12.78 -9.73 -17.90
CA LYS A 674 -12.18 -11.07 -17.84
C LYS A 674 -10.98 -11.14 -18.77
N VAL A 675 -9.88 -11.72 -18.29
CA VAL A 675 -8.64 -11.88 -19.06
C VAL A 675 -8.20 -13.34 -19.01
N THR A 676 -8.00 -13.96 -20.18
CA THR A 676 -7.37 -15.29 -20.32
C THR A 676 -6.01 -15.13 -20.97
N ARG A 677 -4.94 -15.67 -20.36
CA ARG A 677 -3.63 -15.80 -21.01
C ARG A 677 -3.60 -17.06 -21.88
N LEU A 678 -3.29 -16.90 -23.16
CA LEU A 678 -3.37 -17.95 -24.20
C LEU A 678 -2.00 -18.55 -24.55
N ASP A 679 -0.91 -17.83 -24.31
CA ASP A 679 0.44 -18.30 -24.56
C ASP A 679 0.98 -19.22 -23.45
N SER A 680 2.08 -19.92 -23.78
CA SER A 680 2.85 -20.74 -22.84
C SER A 680 4.27 -20.20 -22.63
N ALA A 681 4.46 -18.88 -22.68
CA ALA A 681 5.78 -18.27 -22.58
C ALA A 681 6.25 -18.14 -21.12
N ASP A 682 7.49 -18.55 -20.87
CA ASP A 682 8.12 -18.37 -19.57
C ASP A 682 8.54 -16.89 -19.38
N VAL A 683 7.61 -16.13 -18.79
CA VAL A 683 7.76 -14.75 -18.31
C VAL A 683 6.69 -14.48 -17.26
N ALA A 684 7.10 -13.90 -16.14
CA ALA A 684 6.19 -13.38 -15.13
C ALA A 684 5.34 -12.25 -15.72
N THR A 685 4.04 -12.25 -15.44
CA THR A 685 3.09 -11.32 -16.06
C THR A 685 2.03 -10.90 -15.06
N SER A 686 1.65 -9.62 -15.07
CA SER A 686 0.54 -9.10 -14.28
C SER A 686 -0.33 -8.15 -15.10
N ILE A 687 -1.64 -8.14 -14.84
CA ILE A 687 -2.61 -7.19 -15.43
C ILE A 687 -2.94 -6.11 -14.41
N PHE A 688 -3.08 -4.86 -14.85
CA PHE A 688 -3.60 -3.76 -14.02
C PHE A 688 -4.35 -2.73 -14.88
N VAL A 689 -5.04 -1.79 -14.23
CA VAL A 689 -5.74 -0.67 -14.89
C VAL A 689 -5.14 0.65 -14.41
N ASN A 690 -5.04 1.61 -15.33
CA ASN A 690 -4.49 2.96 -15.12
C ASN A 690 -2.98 3.02 -14.81
N THR A 691 -2.41 4.21 -15.02
CA THR A 691 -0.97 4.49 -14.92
C THR A 691 -0.64 5.61 -13.94
N GLN A 692 -1.65 6.26 -13.36
CA GLN A 692 -1.51 7.44 -12.51
C GLN A 692 -0.96 7.08 -11.14
N ARG A 693 0.14 7.74 -10.76
CA ARG A 693 0.73 7.68 -9.41
C ARG A 693 -0.19 8.39 -8.40
N SER A 694 -0.29 7.85 -7.18
CA SER A 694 -1.24 8.31 -6.16
C SER A 694 -0.99 9.72 -5.61
N GLY A 695 0.19 10.30 -5.87
CA GLY A 695 0.52 11.70 -5.56
C GLY A 695 -0.04 12.70 -6.57
N ALA A 696 -0.46 12.28 -7.78
CA ALA A 696 -1.16 13.14 -8.75
C ALA A 696 -2.58 13.56 -8.29
N THR A 697 -3.01 13.09 -7.12
CA THR A 697 -4.21 13.55 -6.41
C THR A 697 -3.77 14.33 -5.17
N HIS A 698 -3.84 15.65 -5.29
CA HIS A 698 -3.40 16.63 -4.30
C HIS A 698 -4.45 16.86 -3.20
N GLN A 699 -4.84 15.83 -2.44
CA GLN A 699 -6.05 15.91 -1.60
C GLN A 699 -6.00 16.99 -0.51
N PHE A 700 -4.81 17.47 -0.14
CA PHE A 700 -4.62 18.53 0.85
C PHE A 700 -4.28 19.90 0.27
N GLU A 701 -4.11 20.05 -1.05
CA GLU A 701 -4.04 21.39 -1.65
C GLU A 701 -5.39 22.11 -1.57
N LYS A 702 -5.35 23.43 -1.74
CA LYS A 702 -6.54 24.29 -1.71
C LYS A 702 -7.46 24.02 -2.90
N ASN A 703 -8.60 23.38 -2.66
CA ASN A 703 -9.46 22.73 -3.67
C ASN A 703 -8.73 21.65 -4.50
N GLY A 704 -7.70 21.03 -3.95
CA GLY A 704 -6.84 20.07 -4.64
C GLY A 704 -7.45 18.65 -4.77
N TYR A 705 -8.36 18.26 -3.87
CA TYR A 705 -9.03 16.97 -3.93
C TYR A 705 -10.07 16.98 -5.06
N THR A 706 -9.63 16.66 -6.27
CA THR A 706 -10.33 16.91 -7.54
C THR A 706 -10.70 15.63 -8.29
N ARG A 707 -10.41 14.47 -7.70
CA ARG A 707 -10.45 13.13 -8.29
C ARG A 707 -10.21 12.08 -7.19
N PRO A 708 -10.48 10.79 -7.43
CA PRO A 708 -10.00 9.71 -6.58
C PRO A 708 -8.47 9.66 -6.48
N LYS A 709 -7.93 9.18 -5.36
CA LYS A 709 -6.49 9.08 -5.07
C LYS A 709 -5.84 7.82 -5.64
N PHE A 710 -6.46 6.66 -5.48
CA PHE A 710 -5.84 5.37 -5.89
C PHE A 710 -6.40 4.88 -7.22
N LEU A 711 -6.16 5.67 -8.28
CA LEU A 711 -6.67 5.42 -9.63
C LEU A 711 -6.11 4.15 -10.28
N GLN A 712 -4.85 3.81 -9.99
CA GLN A 712 -4.22 2.57 -10.43
C GLN A 712 -4.65 1.39 -9.54
N THR A 713 -5.07 0.29 -10.16
CA THR A 713 -5.35 -0.96 -9.43
C THR A 713 -4.04 -1.64 -8.99
N PRO A 714 -4.05 -2.45 -7.92
CA PRO A 714 -3.01 -3.45 -7.71
C PRO A 714 -2.85 -4.36 -8.94
N LYS A 715 -1.69 -5.01 -9.04
CA LYS A 715 -1.31 -5.81 -10.22
C LYS A 715 -1.69 -7.28 -10.01
N PHE A 716 -2.59 -7.80 -10.85
CA PHE A 716 -3.09 -9.18 -10.79
C PHE A 716 -2.17 -10.11 -11.59
N SER A 717 -1.40 -10.96 -10.91
CA SER A 717 -0.50 -11.93 -11.57
C SER A 717 -1.28 -12.92 -12.45
N ILE A 718 -0.77 -13.27 -13.63
CA ILE A 718 -1.44 -14.20 -14.56
C ILE A 718 -0.48 -15.21 -15.21
N LYS A 719 -0.71 -16.50 -14.90
CA LYS A 719 0.07 -17.64 -15.41
C LYS A 719 -0.40 -18.06 -16.81
N SER A 720 0.47 -18.76 -17.55
CA SER A 720 0.14 -19.39 -18.83
C SER A 720 -1.13 -20.25 -18.72
N GLY A 721 -2.15 -19.98 -19.53
CA GLY A 721 -3.44 -20.69 -19.51
C GLY A 721 -4.42 -20.25 -18.42
N GLU A 722 -4.03 -19.35 -17.51
CA GLU A 722 -4.91 -18.86 -16.44
C GLU A 722 -5.99 -17.91 -16.99
N SER A 723 -7.13 -17.84 -16.29
CA SER A 723 -8.14 -16.80 -16.50
C SER A 723 -8.46 -16.10 -15.19
N ILE A 724 -8.47 -14.77 -15.21
CA ILE A 724 -8.79 -13.91 -14.06
C ILE A 724 -9.98 -13.00 -14.38
N THR A 725 -10.65 -12.51 -13.34
CA THR A 725 -11.80 -11.60 -13.43
C THR A 725 -11.68 -10.50 -12.37
N PHE A 726 -11.91 -9.24 -12.75
CA PHE A 726 -11.91 -8.10 -11.83
C PHE A 726 -12.89 -7.02 -12.30
N THR A 727 -13.35 -6.19 -11.36
CA THR A 727 -14.29 -5.08 -11.60
C THR A 727 -13.74 -3.83 -10.94
N SER A 728 -13.37 -2.83 -11.73
CA SER A 728 -12.88 -1.54 -11.22
C SER A 728 -14.01 -0.54 -11.09
N ALA A 729 -14.17 0.08 -9.91
CA ALA A 729 -15.09 1.20 -9.70
C ALA A 729 -14.77 2.42 -10.59
N TYR A 730 -13.52 2.53 -11.06
CA TYR A 730 -12.99 3.70 -11.77
C TYR A 730 -12.89 3.49 -13.27
N GLY A 731 -12.67 2.25 -13.72
CA GLY A 731 -12.34 1.95 -15.12
C GLY A 731 -11.01 2.56 -15.55
N GLY A 732 -10.66 2.44 -16.84
CA GLY A 732 -9.44 3.01 -17.40
C GLY A 732 -8.74 2.14 -18.45
N PRO A 733 -7.65 2.63 -19.07
CA PRO A 733 -6.81 1.84 -19.98
C PRO A 733 -6.13 0.68 -19.25
N VAL A 734 -6.21 -0.52 -19.85
CA VAL A 734 -5.65 -1.75 -19.27
C VAL A 734 -4.18 -1.92 -19.68
N GLN A 735 -3.35 -2.33 -18.72
CA GLN A 735 -1.90 -2.44 -18.84
C GLN A 735 -1.44 -3.89 -18.55
N ILE A 736 -0.33 -4.31 -19.16
CA ILE A 736 0.28 -5.62 -18.94
C ILE A 736 1.74 -5.44 -18.52
N GLU A 737 2.08 -5.80 -17.28
CA GLU A 737 3.45 -5.83 -16.77
C GLU A 737 4.14 -7.16 -17.11
N PHE A 738 5.44 -7.10 -17.43
CA PHE A 738 6.29 -8.26 -17.67
C PHE A 738 7.60 -8.23 -16.87
N GLY A 739 7.99 -9.38 -16.34
CA GLY A 739 9.30 -9.56 -15.70
C GLY A 739 10.50 -9.58 -16.66
N GLY A 740 10.30 -9.54 -17.98
CA GLY A 740 11.39 -9.60 -18.96
C GLY A 740 10.96 -9.51 -20.43
N ASN A 741 11.96 -9.47 -21.31
CA ASN A 741 11.79 -9.11 -22.72
C ASN A 741 11.72 -10.31 -23.67
N GLY A 742 11.28 -10.06 -24.91
CA GLY A 742 11.53 -10.94 -26.05
C GLY A 742 10.72 -12.24 -26.04
N LYS A 743 9.59 -12.26 -25.32
CA LYS A 743 8.64 -13.37 -25.35
C LYS A 743 7.38 -12.97 -26.11
N ASN A 744 6.97 -13.78 -27.07
CA ASN A 744 5.65 -13.62 -27.69
C ASN A 744 4.60 -14.11 -26.70
N VAL A 745 3.68 -13.22 -26.32
CA VAL A 745 2.61 -13.44 -25.35
C VAL A 745 1.26 -13.12 -25.98
N SER A 746 0.19 -13.74 -25.48
CA SER A 746 -1.13 -13.68 -26.10
C SER A 746 -2.23 -13.67 -25.04
N PHE A 747 -3.15 -12.72 -25.13
CA PHE A 747 -4.22 -12.53 -24.16
C PHE A 747 -5.57 -12.39 -24.86
N ARG A 748 -6.62 -12.97 -24.31
CA ARG A 748 -8.00 -12.65 -24.67
C ARG A 748 -8.63 -11.83 -23.55
N PHE A 749 -9.00 -10.60 -23.89
CA PHE A 749 -9.80 -9.72 -23.05
C PHE A 749 -11.28 -9.86 -23.44
N GLU A 750 -12.15 -9.99 -22.46
CA GLU A 750 -13.62 -10.09 -22.60
C GLU A 750 -14.26 -9.00 -21.73
N ASN A 751 -15.36 -8.40 -22.21
CA ASN A 751 -16.09 -7.28 -21.59
C ASN A 751 -15.33 -5.95 -21.52
N VAL A 752 -14.50 -5.64 -22.53
CA VAL A 752 -13.68 -4.41 -22.57
C VAL A 752 -14.17 -3.41 -23.63
N GLY A 753 -13.83 -2.13 -23.49
CA GLY A 753 -13.93 -1.12 -24.53
C GLY A 753 -12.66 -0.96 -25.36
N GLU A 754 -12.70 -0.12 -26.39
CA GLU A 754 -11.57 0.22 -27.27
C GLU A 754 -11.39 1.74 -27.33
N HIS A 755 -10.59 2.29 -26.41
CA HIS A 755 -10.25 3.70 -26.38
C HIS A 755 -9.31 4.09 -27.55
N PRO A 756 -9.11 5.39 -27.84
CA PRO A 756 -8.15 5.82 -28.84
C PRO A 756 -6.75 5.30 -28.51
N PHE A 757 -6.30 4.32 -29.27
CA PHE A 757 -5.03 3.61 -29.13
C PHE A 757 -4.29 3.60 -30.46
N TRP A 758 -2.99 3.86 -30.45
CA TRP A 758 -2.12 3.79 -31.62
C TRP A 758 -0.91 2.91 -31.33
N ASN A 759 -0.67 1.88 -32.14
CA ASN A 759 0.47 0.97 -32.03
C ASN A 759 1.13 0.64 -33.40
N GLY A 760 0.61 1.19 -34.51
CA GLY A 760 1.19 1.05 -35.85
C GLY A 760 0.59 2.03 -36.87
N GLU A 761 1.18 2.13 -38.07
CA GLU A 761 0.67 3.02 -39.12
C GLU A 761 -0.72 2.60 -39.63
N GLU A 762 -1.07 1.33 -39.45
CA GLU A 762 -2.41 0.78 -39.63
C GLU A 762 -3.47 1.44 -38.73
N ASP A 763 -3.10 1.89 -37.53
CA ASP A 763 -4.01 2.50 -36.56
C ASP A 763 -4.27 3.99 -36.82
N ASN A 764 -3.54 4.66 -37.73
CA ASN A 764 -3.65 6.11 -37.93
C ASN A 764 -5.11 6.57 -38.10
N ALA A 765 -5.87 5.90 -38.97
CA ALA A 765 -7.24 6.30 -39.28
C ALA A 765 -8.24 5.98 -38.16
N SER A 766 -8.08 4.84 -37.46
CA SER A 766 -8.91 4.47 -36.32
C SER A 766 -8.63 5.34 -35.09
N PHE A 767 -7.36 5.63 -34.83
CA PHE A 767 -6.90 6.51 -33.76
C PHE A 767 -7.40 7.94 -33.96
N GLU A 768 -7.18 8.54 -35.13
CA GLU A 768 -7.67 9.89 -35.44
C GLU A 768 -9.21 9.97 -35.40
N GLN A 769 -9.92 8.94 -35.85
CA GLN A 769 -11.37 8.86 -35.74
C GLN A 769 -11.84 8.76 -34.28
N ALA A 770 -11.26 7.87 -33.48
CA ALA A 770 -11.63 7.69 -32.07
C ALA A 770 -11.30 8.94 -31.23
N LEU A 771 -10.15 9.59 -31.49
CA LEU A 771 -9.81 10.90 -30.93
C LEU A 771 -10.82 11.97 -31.33
N ALA A 772 -11.34 11.97 -32.57
CA ALA A 772 -12.38 12.91 -33.00
C ALA A 772 -13.73 12.63 -32.33
N GLN A 773 -14.11 11.36 -32.15
CA GLN A 773 -15.34 10.94 -31.47
C GLN A 773 -15.34 11.33 -30.00
N GLY A 774 -14.30 10.95 -29.25
CA GLY A 774 -14.18 11.28 -27.81
C GLY A 774 -15.11 10.46 -26.91
N ASP A 775 -15.45 9.23 -27.30
CA ASP A 775 -16.26 8.29 -26.52
C ASP A 775 -15.58 7.85 -25.21
N TYR A 776 -14.27 8.14 -25.05
CA TYR A 776 -13.42 7.89 -23.88
C TYR A 776 -12.62 9.14 -23.49
N ASP A 777 -12.24 9.28 -22.21
CA ASP A 777 -11.46 10.43 -21.70
C ASP A 777 -9.94 10.23 -21.70
N TRP A 778 -9.48 9.07 -22.14
CA TRP A 778 -8.07 8.67 -22.19
C TRP A 778 -7.70 8.17 -23.59
N ALA A 779 -6.45 8.41 -23.98
CA ALA A 779 -5.86 8.00 -25.24
C ALA A 779 -4.41 7.57 -25.03
N GLU A 780 -3.95 6.57 -25.79
CA GLU A 780 -2.61 6.01 -25.66
C GLU A 780 -1.91 5.93 -27.02
N LEU A 781 -0.62 6.26 -27.03
CA LEU A 781 0.27 6.07 -28.18
C LEU A 781 1.47 5.24 -27.76
N VAL A 782 1.70 4.15 -28.50
CA VAL A 782 2.68 3.11 -28.19
C VAL A 782 3.79 3.08 -29.24
N THR A 783 5.04 2.98 -28.78
CA THR A 783 6.21 2.78 -29.63
C THR A 783 7.15 1.73 -29.02
N PRO A 784 8.14 1.19 -29.77
CA PRO A 784 9.03 0.13 -29.26
C PRO A 784 9.89 0.49 -28.03
N GLY A 785 10.08 1.78 -27.74
CA GLY A 785 10.88 2.27 -26.60
C GLY A 785 10.16 3.27 -25.69
N PHE A 786 8.99 3.78 -26.08
CA PHE A 786 8.27 4.81 -25.33
C PHE A 786 6.75 4.71 -25.47
N GLU A 787 6.00 4.90 -24.39
CA GLU A 787 4.53 4.96 -24.38
C GLU A 787 4.00 6.25 -23.73
N VAL A 788 2.95 6.82 -24.33
CA VAL A 788 2.30 8.05 -23.89
C VAL A 788 0.89 7.71 -23.42
N HIS A 789 0.63 7.84 -22.12
CA HIS A 789 -0.68 7.65 -21.50
C HIS A 789 -1.27 9.03 -21.20
N SER A 790 -2.32 9.42 -21.93
CA SER A 790 -2.72 10.83 -22.00
C SER A 790 -4.21 11.01 -21.86
N LYS A 791 -4.63 12.08 -21.18
CA LYS A 791 -6.01 12.53 -21.27
C LYS A 791 -6.36 12.90 -22.71
N LEU A 792 -7.59 12.59 -23.14
CA LEU A 792 -8.08 12.81 -24.50
C LEU A 792 -7.85 14.25 -24.98
N ASP A 793 -8.12 15.25 -24.13
CA ASP A 793 -7.94 16.66 -24.47
C ASP A 793 -6.47 17.04 -24.66
N LYS A 794 -5.55 16.39 -23.93
CA LYS A 794 -4.10 16.58 -24.06
C LYS A 794 -3.54 15.89 -25.31
N MET A 795 -3.89 14.64 -25.57
CA MET A 795 -3.51 13.95 -26.82
C MET A 795 -4.01 14.72 -28.06
N ARG A 796 -5.24 15.26 -28.00
CA ARG A 796 -5.80 16.16 -29.03
C ARG A 796 -4.99 17.44 -29.23
N LYS A 797 -4.27 17.96 -28.22
CA LYS A 797 -3.37 19.12 -28.37
C LYS A 797 -1.98 18.71 -28.87
N SER A 798 -1.42 17.60 -28.41
CA SER A 798 -0.16 17.04 -28.93
C SER A 798 -0.20 16.87 -30.46
N MET A 799 -1.35 16.44 -30.99
CA MET A 799 -1.59 16.28 -32.43
C MET A 799 -2.04 17.57 -33.17
N GLN A 800 -2.14 18.73 -32.50
CA GLN A 800 -2.34 20.03 -33.17
C GLN A 800 -1.02 20.66 -33.65
N ASP A 801 0.13 20.24 -33.09
CA ASP A 801 1.45 20.66 -33.55
C ASP A 801 1.64 20.32 -35.04
N GLU A 802 2.15 21.28 -35.82
CA GLU A 802 2.36 21.09 -37.26
C GLU A 802 3.38 20.02 -37.62
N ASN A 803 4.19 19.58 -36.65
CA ASN A 803 5.14 18.49 -36.80
C ASN A 803 4.51 17.11 -36.60
N TRP A 804 3.45 16.99 -35.78
CA TRP A 804 2.98 15.71 -35.21
C TRP A 804 1.49 15.40 -35.50
N LYS A 805 0.93 15.94 -36.60
CA LYS A 805 -0.52 15.89 -36.91
C LYS A 805 -1.17 14.51 -37.11
N THR A 806 -0.41 13.42 -37.07
CA THR A 806 -0.90 12.04 -37.22
C THR A 806 -0.22 11.15 -36.18
N GLY A 807 -0.84 10.02 -35.82
CA GLY A 807 -0.26 9.09 -34.84
C GLY A 807 1.15 8.64 -35.23
N ALA A 808 1.36 8.28 -36.49
CA ALA A 808 2.66 7.92 -37.03
C ALA A 808 3.69 9.06 -36.99
N ALA A 809 3.29 10.31 -37.25
CA ALA A 809 4.19 11.46 -37.14
C ALA A 809 4.61 11.71 -35.69
N LEU A 810 3.67 11.64 -34.75
CA LEU A 810 3.92 11.79 -33.31
C LEU A 810 4.84 10.65 -32.80
N ALA A 811 4.55 9.40 -33.16
CA ALA A 811 5.35 8.22 -32.81
C ALA A 811 6.77 8.25 -33.39
N ALA A 812 6.93 8.65 -34.65
CA ALA A 812 8.24 8.84 -35.27
C ALA A 812 9.03 9.97 -34.59
N GLY A 813 8.35 11.07 -34.23
CA GLY A 813 8.91 12.12 -33.39
C GLY A 813 9.40 11.59 -32.04
N THR A 814 8.56 10.86 -31.31
CA THR A 814 8.90 10.25 -30.02
C THR A 814 10.14 9.35 -30.14
N MET A 815 10.15 8.41 -31.10
CA MET A 815 11.30 7.51 -31.27
C MET A 815 12.58 8.26 -31.66
N ARG A 816 12.48 9.38 -32.39
CA ARG A 816 13.64 10.18 -32.81
C ARG A 816 14.17 11.10 -31.71
N TYR A 817 13.32 11.84 -31.01
CA TYR A 817 13.71 12.96 -30.14
C TYR A 817 13.54 12.69 -28.63
N ILE A 818 12.72 11.70 -28.25
CA ILE A 818 12.55 11.27 -26.85
C ILE A 818 13.33 9.97 -26.59
N HIS A 819 13.22 8.97 -27.47
CA HIS A 819 13.95 7.71 -27.30
C HIS A 819 15.41 7.82 -27.75
N ASN A 820 15.66 8.01 -29.05
CA ASN A 820 17.00 7.90 -29.64
C ASN A 820 18.02 8.90 -29.04
N PHE A 821 17.85 10.21 -29.25
CA PHE A 821 18.88 11.19 -28.89
C PHE A 821 19.20 11.27 -27.38
N PRO A 822 18.24 11.25 -26.44
CA PRO A 822 18.55 11.23 -25.01
C PRO A 822 19.36 9.99 -24.60
N HIS A 823 19.06 8.80 -25.14
CA HIS A 823 19.82 7.59 -24.83
C HIS A 823 21.21 7.54 -25.52
N ILE A 824 21.38 8.16 -26.70
CA ILE A 824 22.72 8.41 -27.29
C ILE A 824 23.54 9.29 -26.35
N LEU A 825 23.01 10.43 -25.89
CA LEU A 825 23.74 11.34 -25.00
C LEU A 825 24.02 10.70 -23.64
N ALA A 826 23.10 9.85 -23.17
CA ALA A 826 23.29 9.00 -21.99
C ALA A 826 24.23 7.79 -22.22
N GLY A 827 24.85 7.68 -23.42
CA GLY A 827 25.92 6.74 -23.74
C GLY A 827 25.51 5.27 -23.80
N PHE A 828 24.26 4.96 -24.16
CA PHE A 828 23.76 3.59 -24.31
C PHE A 828 23.84 3.06 -25.75
N LYS A 829 23.70 1.75 -25.93
CA LYS A 829 23.38 1.07 -27.20
C LYS A 829 22.04 0.34 -27.06
N GLY A 830 21.26 0.14 -28.12
CA GLY A 830 20.01 -0.64 -28.03
C GLY A 830 19.08 -0.49 -29.23
N PRO A 831 17.90 -1.12 -29.21
CA PRO A 831 16.87 -0.95 -30.23
C PRO A 831 16.46 0.52 -30.36
N GLY A 832 16.47 1.05 -31.59
CA GLY A 832 16.11 2.45 -31.86
C GLY A 832 17.13 3.50 -31.38
N ILE A 833 18.37 3.11 -31.09
CA ILE A 833 19.46 4.02 -30.69
C ILE A 833 20.55 4.00 -31.79
N ASP A 834 20.85 5.15 -32.39
CA ASP A 834 21.84 5.28 -33.48
C ASP A 834 23.28 5.06 -32.97
N VAL A 835 24.08 4.32 -33.74
CA VAL A 835 25.50 4.06 -33.42
C VAL A 835 26.37 5.23 -33.87
N VAL A 836 26.77 6.08 -32.92
CA VAL A 836 27.72 7.18 -33.16
C VAL A 836 29.16 6.65 -33.06
N ALA A 837 29.86 6.59 -34.20
CA ALA A 837 31.21 6.03 -34.28
C ALA A 837 32.19 6.65 -33.26
N GLU A 838 32.18 7.97 -33.07
CA GLU A 838 33.08 8.65 -32.13
C GLU A 838 32.89 8.25 -30.65
N ILE A 839 31.70 7.80 -30.27
CA ILE A 839 31.40 7.30 -28.92
C ILE A 839 31.90 5.84 -28.80
N HIS A 840 31.60 5.03 -29.80
CA HIS A 840 31.96 3.61 -29.83
C HIS A 840 33.48 3.38 -29.97
N ASP A 841 34.16 4.17 -30.80
CA ASP A 841 35.61 4.14 -30.97
C ASP A 841 36.34 4.56 -29.68
N PHE A 842 35.79 5.54 -28.93
CA PHE A 842 36.32 5.88 -27.61
C PHE A 842 36.19 4.72 -26.62
N ALA A 843 35.02 4.08 -26.54
CA ALA A 843 34.81 2.94 -25.66
C ALA A 843 35.74 1.76 -26.03
N ALA A 844 35.86 1.45 -27.32
CA ALA A 844 36.73 0.40 -27.83
C ALA A 844 38.22 0.69 -27.57
N ALA A 845 38.68 1.92 -27.81
CA ALA A 845 40.08 2.33 -27.57
C ALA A 845 40.50 2.20 -26.10
N HIS A 846 39.56 2.38 -25.17
CA HIS A 846 39.79 2.23 -23.72
C HIS A 846 39.32 0.88 -23.17
N SER A 847 38.84 -0.05 -24.02
CA SER A 847 38.29 -1.36 -23.59
C SER A 847 37.18 -1.24 -22.52
N LEU A 848 36.26 -0.29 -22.72
CA LEU A 848 35.09 -0.04 -21.87
C LEU A 848 33.82 -0.61 -22.52
N GLU A 849 32.87 -1.09 -21.71
CA GLU A 849 31.56 -1.53 -22.22
C GLU A 849 30.57 -0.35 -22.34
N ILE A 850 29.89 -0.27 -23.49
CA ILE A 850 28.67 0.51 -23.66
C ILE A 850 27.49 -0.35 -23.21
N GLU A 851 26.73 0.08 -22.21
CA GLU A 851 25.59 -0.69 -21.68
C GLU A 851 24.46 -0.83 -22.72
N HIS A 852 23.84 -2.01 -22.79
CA HIS A 852 22.68 -2.27 -23.67
C HIS A 852 21.36 -1.99 -22.96
N ILE A 853 20.55 -1.09 -23.52
CA ILE A 853 19.21 -0.78 -23.01
C ILE A 853 18.12 -1.24 -23.99
N ASP A 854 17.12 -1.94 -23.45
CA ASP A 854 15.89 -2.37 -24.14
C ASP A 854 14.79 -2.38 -23.07
N ILE A 855 14.22 -1.21 -22.78
CA ILE A 855 13.10 -1.02 -21.86
C ILE A 855 12.15 -0.01 -22.47
N VAL A 856 10.89 -0.05 -22.04
CA VAL A 856 9.91 0.99 -22.37
C VAL A 856 9.95 2.08 -21.30
N LYS A 857 9.97 3.33 -21.76
CA LYS A 857 9.77 4.53 -20.93
C LYS A 857 8.34 5.02 -21.08
N HIS A 858 7.72 5.49 -20.01
CA HIS A 858 6.31 5.85 -19.97
C HIS A 858 6.14 7.31 -19.54
N MET A 859 5.06 7.96 -19.98
CA MET A 859 4.64 9.24 -19.40
C MET A 859 3.12 9.38 -19.26
N ASN A 860 2.72 10.11 -18.20
CA ASN A 860 1.34 10.46 -17.89
C ASN A 860 1.10 11.95 -18.20
N ALA A 861 0.44 12.24 -19.32
CA ALA A 861 -0.03 13.59 -19.64
C ALA A 861 -1.38 13.83 -18.94
N ASP A 862 -1.34 14.26 -17.67
CA ASP A 862 -2.50 14.41 -16.76
C ASP A 862 -2.25 15.46 -15.64
N GLN A 863 -2.19 15.07 -14.36
CA GLN A 863 -1.69 15.89 -13.26
C GLN A 863 -0.34 15.31 -12.82
N ALA A 864 0.61 16.17 -12.46
CA ALA A 864 1.93 15.72 -12.00
C ALA A 864 1.92 15.34 -10.51
N THR A 865 2.56 14.22 -10.15
CA THR A 865 2.75 13.80 -8.74
C THR A 865 3.49 14.83 -7.87
N CYS A 866 4.29 15.69 -8.49
CA CYS A 866 5.04 16.75 -7.84
C CYS A 866 5.28 17.90 -8.83
N GLY A 867 5.39 19.14 -8.34
CA GLY A 867 5.65 20.32 -9.15
C GLY A 867 4.66 20.49 -10.32
N TYR A 868 5.18 20.88 -11.49
CA TYR A 868 4.41 20.93 -12.74
C TYR A 868 4.70 19.73 -13.67
N GLY A 869 5.83 19.07 -13.43
CA GLY A 869 6.24 17.77 -13.98
C GLY A 869 7.01 17.02 -12.91
N CYS A 870 6.91 15.69 -12.92
CA CYS A 870 7.45 14.83 -11.88
C CYS A 870 8.06 13.55 -12.47
N SER A 871 9.38 13.49 -12.52
CA SER A 871 10.15 12.34 -13.03
C SER A 871 9.74 10.99 -12.42
N GLY A 872 10.04 9.91 -13.16
CA GLY A 872 9.65 8.54 -12.84
C GLY A 872 9.64 7.62 -14.06
N ASN A 873 8.97 6.47 -13.94
CA ASN A 873 8.57 5.64 -15.08
C ASN A 873 7.20 4.97 -14.80
N PRO A 874 6.06 5.67 -15.02
CA PRO A 874 5.93 6.92 -15.77
C PRO A 874 6.50 8.16 -15.07
N TYR A 875 6.91 9.16 -15.86
CA TYR A 875 6.93 10.54 -15.38
C TYR A 875 5.56 11.19 -15.62
N ASP A 876 5.14 12.09 -14.74
CA ASP A 876 3.82 12.74 -14.80
C ASP A 876 3.94 14.22 -15.15
N ALA A 877 3.01 14.77 -15.93
CA ALA A 877 3.11 16.16 -16.41
C ALA A 877 1.76 16.88 -16.53
N TYR A 878 1.71 18.14 -16.08
CA TYR A 878 0.54 19.02 -16.23
C TYR A 878 0.33 19.55 -17.66
N TRP A 879 1.34 19.48 -18.54
CA TRP A 879 1.24 19.82 -19.96
C TRP A 879 0.73 18.67 -20.85
N GLU A 880 0.54 18.94 -22.13
CA GLU A 880 0.37 17.94 -23.19
C GLU A 880 1.73 17.53 -23.77
N PHE A 881 1.93 16.22 -24.01
CA PHE A 881 3.20 15.66 -24.46
C PHE A 881 3.67 16.23 -25.81
N SER A 882 4.95 16.54 -25.94
CA SER A 882 5.60 16.87 -27.22
C SER A 882 6.95 16.15 -27.37
N PRO A 883 7.26 15.52 -28.52
CA PRO A 883 8.57 14.92 -28.78
C PRO A 883 9.76 15.87 -28.70
N ILE A 884 9.53 17.18 -28.83
CA ILE A 884 10.53 18.24 -28.65
C ILE A 884 10.18 19.16 -27.46
N GLY A 885 9.26 18.73 -26.60
CA GLY A 885 8.91 19.44 -25.36
C GLY A 885 10.12 19.55 -24.45
N HIS A 886 10.37 20.74 -23.89
CA HIS A 886 11.49 20.90 -22.98
C HIS A 886 11.29 20.04 -21.72
N GLY A 887 10.11 20.13 -21.09
CA GLY A 887 9.75 19.34 -19.92
C GLY A 887 9.78 17.83 -20.17
N ASP A 888 9.18 17.35 -21.27
CA ASP A 888 9.14 15.92 -21.60
C ASP A 888 10.54 15.27 -21.68
N ILE A 889 11.52 15.98 -22.26
CA ILE A 889 12.92 15.50 -22.32
C ILE A 889 13.66 15.77 -20.99
N HIS A 890 13.27 16.78 -20.22
CA HIS A 890 13.86 17.09 -18.91
C HIS A 890 13.50 16.01 -17.85
N GLU A 891 12.23 15.62 -17.76
CA GLU A 891 11.76 14.57 -16.85
C GLU A 891 12.34 13.19 -17.21
N LEU A 892 12.44 12.88 -18.51
CA LEU A 892 13.20 11.72 -18.97
C LEU A 892 14.69 11.83 -18.57
N GLY A 893 15.26 13.03 -18.66
CA GLY A 893 16.64 13.33 -18.31
C GLY A 893 17.00 13.04 -16.85
N HIS A 894 16.07 13.26 -15.90
CA HIS A 894 16.26 12.82 -14.50
C HIS A 894 16.46 11.31 -14.39
N GLY A 895 15.79 10.51 -15.24
CA GLY A 895 15.97 9.07 -15.35
C GLY A 895 17.18 8.61 -16.18
N LEU A 896 18.06 9.52 -16.60
CA LEU A 896 19.27 9.25 -17.40
C LEU A 896 20.56 9.86 -16.82
N GLU A 897 20.46 10.95 -16.05
CA GLU A 897 21.61 11.66 -15.50
C GLU A 897 22.40 10.85 -14.45
N ARG A 898 23.59 11.35 -14.09
CA ARG A 898 24.45 10.78 -13.04
C ARG A 898 24.93 11.88 -12.10
N GLY A 899 24.71 11.72 -10.79
CA GLY A 899 25.04 12.73 -9.78
C GLY A 899 26.51 13.16 -9.76
N ARG A 900 27.45 12.29 -10.20
CA ARG A 900 28.88 12.64 -10.36
C ARG A 900 29.14 13.73 -11.41
N PHE A 901 28.16 14.08 -12.25
CA PHE A 901 28.32 15.07 -13.31
C PHE A 901 28.13 16.51 -12.84
N ARG A 902 27.50 16.70 -11.67
CA ARG A 902 27.40 17.98 -11.00
C ARG A 902 28.63 18.19 -10.13
N PHE A 903 29.28 19.35 -10.26
CA PHE A 903 30.24 19.78 -9.25
C PHE A 903 29.51 20.09 -7.93
N ASN A 904 30.16 19.85 -6.80
CA ASN A 904 29.57 19.98 -5.47
C ASN A 904 28.98 21.40 -5.27
N GLY A 905 27.72 21.46 -4.85
CA GLY A 905 26.98 22.71 -4.65
C GLY A 905 26.34 23.30 -5.92
N TRP A 906 26.39 22.61 -7.06
CA TRP A 906 25.56 22.94 -8.23
C TRP A 906 24.13 22.43 -8.07
N ASP A 907 23.21 23.17 -8.68
CA ASP A 907 21.79 22.84 -8.83
C ASP A 907 21.57 21.50 -9.55
N GLY A 908 20.57 20.73 -9.11
CA GLY A 908 20.21 19.43 -9.68
C GLY A 908 19.94 19.48 -11.19
N HIS A 909 19.20 20.49 -11.64
CA HIS A 909 18.78 20.62 -13.04
C HIS A 909 19.92 21.04 -14.00
N ALA A 910 21.14 21.27 -13.50
CA ALA A 910 22.30 21.55 -14.35
C ALA A 910 22.68 20.39 -15.29
N SER A 911 22.35 19.14 -14.91
CA SER A 911 22.75 17.92 -15.64
C SER A 911 21.63 17.24 -16.44
N THR A 912 20.35 17.55 -16.21
CA THR A 912 19.22 17.07 -17.03
C THR A 912 19.00 17.88 -18.30
N ASN A 913 19.12 19.21 -18.21
CA ASN A 913 18.87 20.12 -19.33
C ASN A 913 19.63 19.78 -20.64
N PRO A 914 20.89 19.29 -20.63
CA PRO A 914 21.61 18.85 -21.83
C PRO A 914 20.88 17.82 -22.71
N TYR A 915 20.07 16.90 -22.17
CA TYR A 915 19.32 15.93 -23.00
C TYR A 915 18.28 16.61 -23.89
N SER A 916 17.58 17.62 -23.34
CA SER A 916 16.62 18.44 -24.06
C SER A 916 17.32 19.24 -25.17
N TYR A 917 18.44 19.88 -24.83
CA TYR A 917 19.21 20.68 -25.79
C TYR A 917 19.79 19.84 -26.94
N TYR A 918 20.28 18.64 -26.67
CA TYR A 918 20.83 17.76 -27.69
C TYR A 918 19.74 17.31 -28.69
N SER A 919 18.61 16.84 -28.19
CA SER A 919 17.47 16.42 -29.02
C SER A 919 16.89 17.59 -29.82
N LYS A 920 16.78 18.78 -29.22
CA LYS A 920 16.38 20.01 -29.91
C LYS A 920 17.39 20.44 -30.97
N SER A 921 18.69 20.35 -30.70
CA SER A 921 19.75 20.61 -31.69
C SER A 921 19.63 19.69 -32.88
N HIS A 922 19.39 18.39 -32.64
CA HIS A 922 19.17 17.43 -33.72
C HIS A 922 17.85 17.65 -34.48
N TYR A 923 16.79 18.12 -33.83
CA TYR A 923 15.56 18.52 -34.54
C TYR A 923 15.81 19.69 -35.51
N TYR A 924 16.66 20.66 -35.15
CA TYR A 924 17.11 21.69 -36.10
C TYR A 924 17.96 21.11 -37.24
N ILE A 925 18.85 20.15 -36.98
CA ILE A 925 19.66 19.47 -38.01
C ILE A 925 18.78 18.65 -38.98
N ASP A 926 17.82 17.89 -38.44
CA ASP A 926 16.93 17.02 -39.21
C ASP A 926 15.86 17.81 -40.02
N THR A 927 15.46 19.01 -39.59
CA THR A 927 14.29 19.73 -40.16
C THR A 927 14.54 21.18 -40.60
N GLY A 928 15.59 21.84 -40.12
CA GLY A 928 15.84 23.28 -40.31
C GLY A 928 14.91 24.22 -39.54
N LYS A 929 14.01 23.70 -38.69
CA LYS A 929 13.07 24.49 -37.86
C LYS A 929 13.71 24.92 -36.53
N ASN A 930 13.24 26.02 -35.95
CA ASN A 930 13.75 26.56 -34.68
C ASN A 930 13.80 25.46 -33.59
N PRO A 931 14.97 25.18 -32.97
CA PRO A 931 15.08 24.20 -31.88
C PRO A 931 14.43 24.68 -30.57
N ASP A 932 14.19 25.99 -30.41
CA ASP A 932 13.52 26.58 -29.24
C ASP A 932 14.20 26.21 -27.90
N CYS A 933 15.53 26.36 -27.82
CA CYS A 933 16.28 26.09 -26.59
C CYS A 933 16.19 27.23 -25.58
N GLN A 934 16.21 26.88 -24.29
CA GLN A 934 16.34 27.86 -23.20
C GLN A 934 17.61 28.69 -23.35
N SER A 935 17.54 29.96 -22.95
CA SER A 935 18.67 30.89 -23.02
C SER A 935 19.69 30.66 -21.89
N LEU A 936 20.93 30.36 -22.24
CA LEU A 936 22.03 30.22 -21.29
C LEU A 936 22.83 31.54 -21.10
N PRO A 937 23.28 31.88 -19.87
CA PRO A 937 23.78 33.21 -19.51
C PRO A 937 25.24 33.49 -19.92
N PHE A 938 25.65 33.07 -21.13
CA PHE A 938 27.06 33.05 -21.57
C PHE A 938 27.79 34.40 -21.46
N GLU A 939 27.17 35.51 -21.86
CA GLU A 939 27.81 36.85 -21.79
C GLU A 939 28.14 37.24 -20.34
N SER A 940 27.17 37.11 -19.42
CA SER A 940 27.37 37.37 -17.99
C SER A 940 28.44 36.47 -17.37
N MET A 941 28.47 35.18 -17.76
CA MET A 941 29.51 34.24 -17.30
C MET A 941 30.90 34.64 -17.81
N PHE A 942 31.04 35.01 -19.09
CA PHE A 942 32.30 35.52 -19.63
C PHE A 942 32.74 36.82 -18.94
N ASN A 943 31.82 37.75 -18.71
CA ASN A 943 32.11 39.01 -18.02
C ASN A 943 32.70 38.76 -16.62
N VAL A 944 32.14 37.82 -15.84
CA VAL A 944 32.70 37.40 -14.54
C VAL A 944 34.12 36.84 -14.68
N LEU A 945 34.37 35.98 -15.67
CA LEU A 945 35.71 35.42 -15.91
C LEU A 945 36.73 36.49 -16.32
N ARG A 946 36.37 37.39 -17.26
CA ARG A 946 37.22 38.52 -17.66
C ARG A 946 37.60 39.37 -16.46
N ASP A 947 36.61 39.79 -15.68
CA ASP A 947 36.83 40.72 -14.56
C ASP A 947 37.70 40.07 -13.47
N SER A 948 37.55 38.76 -13.24
CA SER A 948 38.37 37.99 -12.30
C SER A 948 39.88 38.03 -12.60
N VAL A 949 40.30 38.20 -13.86
CA VAL A 949 41.74 38.27 -14.23
C VAL A 949 42.41 39.53 -13.66
N SER A 950 41.63 40.58 -13.36
CA SER A 950 42.14 41.82 -12.74
C SER A 950 42.24 41.76 -11.21
N GLU A 951 41.70 40.71 -10.59
CA GLU A 951 41.57 40.59 -9.14
C GLU A 951 42.78 39.94 -8.47
N SER A 952 43.05 40.34 -7.22
CA SER A 952 44.16 39.79 -6.42
C SER A 952 44.00 38.30 -6.05
N ASN A 953 42.77 37.79 -6.08
CA ASN A 953 42.45 36.36 -6.03
C ASN A 953 41.29 36.06 -7.00
N PRO A 954 41.58 35.69 -8.26
CA PRO A 954 40.56 35.42 -9.27
C PRO A 954 39.55 34.34 -8.85
N GLN A 955 40.02 33.31 -8.13
CA GLN A 955 39.16 32.19 -7.73
C GLN A 955 38.13 32.60 -6.67
N ALA A 956 38.56 33.35 -5.65
CA ALA A 956 37.65 33.91 -4.66
C ALA A 956 36.64 34.88 -5.28
N TYR A 957 37.05 35.66 -6.30
CA TYR A 957 36.13 36.52 -7.04
C TYR A 957 35.04 35.70 -7.77
N VAL A 958 35.42 34.66 -8.54
CA VAL A 958 34.44 33.82 -9.26
C VAL A 958 33.51 33.10 -8.28
N GLN A 959 34.04 32.55 -7.18
CA GLN A 959 33.24 31.94 -6.11
C GLN A 959 32.25 32.93 -5.48
N SER A 960 32.63 34.20 -5.29
CA SER A 960 31.73 35.24 -4.78
C SER A 960 30.50 35.50 -5.67
N LYS A 961 30.54 35.12 -6.96
CA LYS A 961 29.43 35.28 -7.90
C LYS A 961 28.42 34.13 -7.88
N LYS A 962 28.70 33.04 -7.15
CA LYS A 962 27.80 31.88 -6.98
C LYS A 962 27.23 31.35 -8.31
N LEU A 963 28.10 31.04 -9.28
CA LEU A 963 27.73 30.51 -10.60
C LEU A 963 27.29 29.03 -10.55
N THR A 964 26.40 28.68 -9.62
CA THR A 964 26.02 27.29 -9.31
C THR A 964 24.58 26.92 -9.68
N GLY A 965 23.71 27.90 -9.96
CA GLY A 965 22.34 27.66 -10.44
C GLY A 965 22.31 26.99 -11.82
N TRP A 966 21.22 26.26 -12.13
CA TRP A 966 21.12 25.33 -13.26
C TRP A 966 21.67 25.84 -14.60
N SER A 967 21.36 27.08 -14.96
CA SER A 967 21.74 27.67 -16.26
C SER A 967 23.23 28.01 -16.35
N ASN A 968 23.88 28.32 -15.22
CA ASN A 968 25.33 28.47 -15.15
C ASN A 968 26.01 27.10 -15.29
N GLY A 969 25.54 26.08 -14.56
CA GLY A 969 26.11 24.73 -14.63
C GLY A 969 26.00 24.12 -16.02
N ALA A 970 24.81 24.18 -16.63
CA ALA A 970 24.60 23.78 -18.02
C ALA A 970 25.46 24.61 -19.00
N GLY A 971 25.59 25.91 -18.79
CA GLY A 971 26.47 26.79 -19.57
C GLY A 971 27.95 26.40 -19.47
N ILE A 972 28.46 26.04 -18.28
CA ILE A 972 29.86 25.59 -18.09
C ILE A 972 30.07 24.26 -18.80
N THR A 973 29.12 23.32 -18.71
CA THR A 973 29.14 22.04 -19.44
C THR A 973 29.21 22.25 -20.94
N VAL A 974 28.37 23.12 -21.52
CA VAL A 974 28.41 23.47 -22.95
C VAL A 974 29.74 24.16 -23.33
N GLN A 975 30.32 24.99 -22.46
CA GLN A 975 31.64 25.58 -22.71
C GLN A 975 32.78 24.54 -22.68
N MET A 976 32.69 23.48 -21.85
CA MET A 976 33.64 22.35 -21.90
C MET A 976 33.51 21.55 -23.20
N MET A 977 32.28 21.30 -23.68
CA MET A 977 32.01 20.68 -24.98
C MET A 977 32.61 21.49 -26.13
N MET A 978 32.31 22.79 -26.19
CA MET A 978 32.86 23.72 -27.19
C MET A 978 34.39 23.80 -27.14
N THR A 979 34.99 23.75 -25.94
CA THR A 979 36.45 23.73 -25.78
C THR A 979 37.08 22.47 -26.35
N ALA A 980 36.51 21.29 -26.10
CA ALA A 980 37.02 20.04 -26.66
C ALA A 980 36.81 19.96 -28.19
N GLN A 981 35.70 20.46 -28.72
CA GLN A 981 35.49 20.56 -30.18
C GLN A 981 36.47 21.54 -30.84
N GLY A 982 36.63 22.75 -30.29
CA GLY A 982 37.47 23.80 -30.86
C GLY A 982 38.99 23.52 -30.82
N GLU A 983 39.45 22.62 -29.95
CA GLU A 983 40.83 22.07 -29.98
C GLU A 983 40.97 20.80 -30.85
N GLY A 984 39.92 20.39 -31.57
CA GLY A 984 39.94 19.21 -32.45
C GLY A 984 40.03 17.88 -31.70
N LYS A 985 39.46 17.80 -30.49
CA LYS A 985 39.49 16.64 -29.58
C LYS A 985 38.19 15.85 -29.54
N LEU A 986 37.10 16.52 -29.92
CA LEU A 986 35.83 15.92 -30.31
C LEU A 986 35.49 16.41 -31.72
N ASN A 987 34.85 15.59 -32.55
CA ASN A 987 34.29 16.08 -33.83
C ASN A 987 32.97 16.83 -33.57
N ASP A 988 32.19 16.36 -32.59
CA ASP A 988 31.04 17.05 -32.02
C ASP A 988 31.20 17.10 -30.49
N GLY A 989 31.17 18.30 -29.91
CA GLY A 989 31.27 18.54 -28.48
C GLY A 989 30.23 17.80 -27.64
N TRP A 990 29.04 17.52 -28.19
CA TRP A 990 28.01 16.72 -27.51
C TRP A 990 28.49 15.32 -27.13
N ASN A 991 29.48 14.75 -27.85
CA ASN A 991 30.07 13.44 -27.56
C ASN A 991 30.85 13.39 -26.21
N LEU A 992 30.97 14.51 -25.48
CA LEU A 992 31.57 14.53 -24.14
C LEU A 992 30.74 13.76 -23.10
N LEU A 993 29.44 14.08 -22.96
CA LEU A 993 28.57 13.45 -21.97
C LEU A 993 28.46 11.92 -22.10
N PRO A 994 28.26 11.32 -23.30
CA PRO A 994 28.17 9.87 -23.41
C PRO A 994 29.49 9.18 -23.07
N ARG A 995 30.65 9.78 -23.38
CA ARG A 995 31.96 9.27 -22.90
C ARG A 995 32.04 9.28 -21.38
N LEU A 996 31.55 10.33 -20.73
CA LEU A 996 31.46 10.41 -19.26
C LEU A 996 30.48 9.37 -18.68
N HIS A 997 29.35 9.08 -19.34
CA HIS A 997 28.42 8.02 -18.90
C HIS A 997 29.00 6.62 -19.03
N ILE A 998 29.75 6.36 -20.10
CA ILE A 998 30.47 5.10 -20.29
C ILE A 998 31.54 4.96 -19.20
N LEU A 999 32.31 6.02 -18.91
CA LEU A 999 33.27 6.04 -17.82
C LEU A 999 32.62 5.80 -16.45
N ASP A 1000 31.54 6.52 -16.09
CA ASP A 1000 30.87 6.37 -14.79
C ASP A 1000 30.31 4.96 -14.58
N ARG A 1001 29.64 4.38 -15.60
CA ARG A 1001 29.12 3.01 -15.50
C ARG A 1001 30.23 1.98 -15.31
N ASN A 1002 31.27 2.02 -16.15
CA ASN A 1002 32.40 1.08 -16.02
C ASN A 1002 33.17 1.31 -14.71
N PHE A 1003 33.25 2.55 -14.22
CA PHE A 1003 33.83 2.89 -12.92
C PHE A 1003 33.01 2.25 -11.78
N ASN A 1004 31.70 2.44 -11.76
CA ASN A 1004 30.81 1.89 -10.73
C ASN A 1004 30.83 0.34 -10.75
N SER A 1005 30.81 -0.29 -11.92
CA SER A 1005 30.99 -1.76 -12.04
C SER A 1005 32.34 -2.24 -11.51
N ALA A 1006 33.41 -1.45 -11.68
CA ALA A 1006 34.73 -1.78 -11.18
C ALA A 1006 34.88 -1.63 -9.65
N LEU A 1007 33.96 -0.97 -8.94
CA LEU A 1007 34.00 -0.84 -7.47
C LEU A 1007 33.60 -2.13 -6.73
N ALA A 1008 33.14 -3.17 -7.45
CA ALA A 1008 32.63 -4.41 -6.86
C ALA A 1008 33.70 -5.24 -6.12
N SER A 1009 34.95 -5.28 -6.60
CA SER A 1009 36.06 -5.98 -5.94
C SER A 1009 37.42 -5.36 -6.29
N GLU A 1010 38.48 -5.68 -5.55
CA GLU A 1010 39.84 -5.17 -5.85
C GLU A 1010 40.39 -5.79 -7.15
N GLU A 1011 39.97 -7.00 -7.53
CA GLU A 1011 40.30 -7.61 -8.82
C GLU A 1011 39.65 -6.84 -9.98
N ALA A 1012 38.35 -6.52 -9.86
CA ALA A 1012 37.63 -5.72 -10.85
C ALA A 1012 38.23 -4.31 -10.97
N TRP A 1013 38.52 -3.68 -9.84
CA TRP A 1013 39.15 -2.37 -9.79
C TRP A 1013 40.56 -2.38 -10.39
N SER A 1014 41.41 -3.32 -9.99
CA SER A 1014 42.78 -3.41 -10.50
C SER A 1014 42.86 -3.80 -11.98
N ALA A 1015 41.85 -4.49 -12.53
CA ALA A 1015 41.72 -4.72 -13.96
C ALA A 1015 41.29 -3.46 -14.73
N ALA A 1016 40.31 -2.69 -14.21
CA ALA A 1016 39.68 -1.59 -14.94
C ALA A 1016 40.35 -0.22 -14.75
N LYS A 1017 40.98 0.08 -13.60
CA LYS A 1017 41.36 1.46 -13.22
C LYS A 1017 42.31 2.17 -14.20
N ALA A 1018 43.14 1.44 -14.93
CA ALA A 1018 43.99 2.03 -15.98
C ALA A 1018 43.18 2.50 -17.20
N ASN A 1019 42.17 1.72 -17.59
CA ASN A 1019 41.24 1.98 -18.70
C ASN A 1019 40.19 3.06 -18.36
N LEU A 1020 39.96 3.30 -17.07
CA LEU A 1020 39.09 4.35 -16.55
C LEU A 1020 39.82 5.69 -16.33
N GLY A 1021 41.15 5.71 -16.40
CA GLY A 1021 41.97 6.88 -16.08
C GLY A 1021 42.28 7.08 -14.59
N PHE A 1022 41.92 6.16 -13.70
CA PHE A 1022 42.12 6.25 -12.24
C PHE A 1022 43.27 5.36 -11.74
N SER A 1023 44.34 5.23 -12.54
CA SER A 1023 45.47 4.32 -12.29
C SER A 1023 46.21 4.50 -10.96
N GLN A 1024 46.14 5.69 -10.34
CA GLN A 1024 46.78 6.02 -9.06
C GLN A 1024 45.88 5.77 -7.84
N TYR A 1025 44.60 5.42 -8.03
CA TYR A 1025 43.63 5.26 -6.94
C TYR A 1025 43.56 3.80 -6.45
N SER A 1026 43.49 3.59 -5.13
CA SER A 1026 43.04 2.32 -4.54
C SER A 1026 41.51 2.17 -4.69
N LEU A 1027 40.97 0.98 -4.40
CA LEU A 1027 39.52 0.78 -4.39
C LEU A 1027 38.83 1.68 -3.35
N ASP A 1028 39.42 1.84 -2.16
CA ASP A 1028 38.85 2.67 -1.10
C ASP A 1028 38.86 4.16 -1.46
N GLU A 1029 39.94 4.65 -2.09
CA GLU A 1029 40.01 6.01 -2.65
C GLU A 1029 39.01 6.22 -3.80
N ALA A 1030 38.70 5.18 -4.57
CA ALA A 1030 37.72 5.22 -5.67
C ALA A 1030 36.26 5.16 -5.16
N LYS A 1031 35.99 4.38 -4.10
CA LYS A 1031 34.69 4.35 -3.41
C LYS A 1031 34.36 5.67 -2.71
N SER A 1032 35.38 6.36 -2.18
CA SER A 1032 35.25 7.63 -1.47
C SER A 1032 35.43 8.88 -2.34
N ILE A 1033 35.55 8.74 -3.67
CA ILE A 1033 35.80 9.89 -4.56
C ILE A 1033 34.58 10.81 -4.67
N ASN A 1034 34.81 12.12 -4.49
CA ASN A 1034 33.79 13.15 -4.67
C ASN A 1034 33.60 13.52 -6.15
N SER A 1035 32.48 14.16 -6.50
CA SER A 1035 32.13 14.51 -7.88
C SER A 1035 33.15 15.45 -8.55
N ASN A 1036 33.74 16.42 -7.84
CA ASN A 1036 34.72 17.34 -8.42
C ASN A 1036 36.01 16.63 -8.83
N ASP A 1037 36.53 15.76 -7.97
CA ASP A 1037 37.74 14.96 -8.23
C ASP A 1037 37.49 13.98 -9.38
N TRP A 1038 36.35 13.28 -9.35
CA TRP A 1038 35.95 12.36 -10.40
C TRP A 1038 35.81 13.09 -11.74
N MET A 1039 35.08 14.20 -11.79
CA MET A 1039 34.88 14.99 -13.01
C MET A 1039 36.19 15.57 -13.54
N THR A 1040 37.08 16.06 -12.67
CA THR A 1040 38.39 16.60 -13.07
C THR A 1040 39.24 15.56 -13.80
N VAL A 1041 39.25 14.31 -13.32
CA VAL A 1041 39.92 13.20 -13.98
C VAL A 1041 39.18 12.77 -15.25
N ALA A 1042 37.87 12.54 -15.15
CA ALA A 1042 37.05 11.98 -16.22
C ALA A 1042 36.92 12.92 -17.42
N VAL A 1043 36.72 14.23 -17.24
CA VAL A 1043 36.66 15.20 -18.35
C VAL A 1043 38.00 15.30 -19.07
N SER A 1044 39.10 15.25 -18.32
CA SER A 1044 40.46 15.28 -18.88
C SER A 1044 40.75 14.03 -19.71
N TYR A 1045 40.35 12.87 -19.20
CA TYR A 1045 40.52 11.57 -19.86
C TYR A 1045 39.62 11.42 -21.11
N ALA A 1046 38.33 11.77 -20.99
CA ALA A 1046 37.34 11.68 -22.08
C ALA A 1046 37.64 12.59 -23.29
N THR A 1047 38.34 13.70 -23.05
CA THR A 1047 38.74 14.68 -24.10
C THR A 1047 40.20 14.56 -24.54
N GLY A 1048 41.07 13.94 -23.75
CA GLY A 1048 42.51 14.00 -24.01
C GLY A 1048 43.09 15.43 -23.94
N LEU A 1049 42.55 16.25 -23.03
CA LEU A 1049 43.06 17.57 -22.62
C LEU A 1049 43.32 17.58 -21.11
N ASP A 1050 44.30 18.34 -20.64
CA ASP A 1050 44.43 18.62 -19.21
C ASP A 1050 43.53 19.82 -18.84
N PHE A 1051 42.39 19.52 -18.19
CA PHE A 1051 41.37 20.52 -17.83
C PHE A 1051 41.65 21.27 -16.52
N ARG A 1052 42.74 20.97 -15.79
CA ARG A 1052 42.98 21.55 -14.45
C ARG A 1052 43.05 23.07 -14.45
N ASP A 1053 43.71 23.65 -15.45
CA ASP A 1053 43.83 25.11 -15.62
C ASP A 1053 42.53 25.80 -16.06
N TYR A 1054 41.61 25.03 -16.63
CA TYR A 1054 40.28 25.47 -17.08
C TYR A 1054 39.25 25.39 -15.95
N LEU A 1055 39.21 24.28 -15.19
CA LEU A 1055 38.37 24.17 -13.99
C LEU A 1055 38.82 25.15 -12.89
N SER A 1056 40.13 25.41 -12.79
CA SER A 1056 40.70 26.45 -11.93
C SER A 1056 40.26 27.87 -12.32
N MET A 1057 39.96 28.13 -13.60
CA MET A 1057 39.42 29.41 -14.08
C MET A 1057 37.96 29.59 -13.66
N TRP A 1058 37.18 28.50 -13.64
CA TRP A 1058 35.83 28.46 -13.06
C TRP A 1058 35.81 28.38 -11.52
N ALA A 1059 36.99 28.39 -10.88
CA ALA A 1059 37.18 28.26 -9.44
C ALA A 1059 36.54 27.00 -8.82
N LEU A 1060 36.42 25.93 -9.61
CA LEU A 1060 35.92 24.62 -9.20
C LEU A 1060 37.07 23.84 -8.53
N PRO A 1061 36.98 23.53 -7.22
CA PRO A 1061 38.11 22.95 -6.48
C PRO A 1061 38.21 21.43 -6.70
N PHE A 1062 39.43 20.93 -6.84
CA PHE A 1062 39.76 19.51 -6.96
C PHE A 1062 41.05 19.21 -6.15
N SER A 1063 41.21 17.96 -5.71
CA SER A 1063 42.30 17.58 -4.81
C SER A 1063 43.67 17.49 -5.49
N ALA A 1064 44.72 17.44 -4.66
CA ALA A 1064 46.07 17.12 -5.12
C ALA A 1064 46.17 15.72 -5.75
N LYS A 1065 45.31 14.76 -5.34
CA LYS A 1065 45.26 13.40 -5.90
C LYS A 1065 44.68 13.43 -7.33
N ALA A 1066 43.54 14.09 -7.54
CA ALA A 1066 42.97 14.28 -8.87
C ALA A 1066 43.93 15.05 -9.78
N SER A 1067 44.60 16.08 -9.24
CA SER A 1067 45.63 16.84 -9.97
C SER A 1067 46.83 15.99 -10.40
N ALA A 1068 47.32 15.10 -9.52
CA ALA A 1068 48.41 14.18 -9.82
C ALA A 1068 48.01 13.07 -10.82
N GLN A 1069 46.75 12.61 -10.77
CA GLN A 1069 46.20 11.66 -11.74
C GLN A 1069 46.16 12.27 -13.15
N VAL A 1070 45.58 13.46 -13.32
CA VAL A 1070 45.53 14.14 -14.63
C VAL A 1070 46.94 14.47 -15.14
N ALA A 1071 47.85 14.93 -14.26
CA ALA A 1071 49.24 15.20 -14.63
C ALA A 1071 49.93 13.97 -15.24
N SER A 1072 49.63 12.75 -14.76
CA SER A 1072 50.25 11.52 -15.28
C SER A 1072 49.83 11.16 -16.70
N PHE A 1073 48.68 11.65 -17.18
CA PHE A 1073 48.24 11.46 -18.56
C PHE A 1073 49.11 12.21 -19.59
N SER A 1074 49.90 13.22 -19.16
CA SER A 1074 50.78 14.02 -20.04
C SER A 1074 50.06 14.70 -21.21
N LEU A 1075 48.81 15.13 -20.99
CA LEU A 1075 47.95 15.72 -22.02
C LEU A 1075 48.30 17.19 -22.33
N PRO A 1076 47.99 17.70 -23.54
CA PRO A 1076 48.01 19.13 -23.81
C PRO A 1076 46.95 19.86 -22.97
N VAL A 1077 47.32 21.02 -22.42
CA VAL A 1077 46.46 21.82 -21.53
C VAL A 1077 45.26 22.41 -22.29
N ALA A 1078 44.06 22.29 -21.73
CA ALA A 1078 42.88 22.98 -22.22
C ALA A 1078 43.08 24.50 -22.12
N PRO A 1079 43.09 25.25 -23.24
CA PRO A 1079 43.39 26.68 -23.18
C PRO A 1079 42.26 27.46 -22.52
N ARG A 1080 42.60 28.60 -21.89
CA ARG A 1080 41.62 29.56 -21.32
C ARG A 1080 40.92 30.38 -22.42
N LYS A 1081 40.24 29.66 -23.31
CA LYS A 1081 39.30 30.17 -24.30
C LYS A 1081 37.88 30.14 -23.71
N TYR A 1082 37.06 31.07 -24.15
CA TYR A 1082 35.61 31.07 -23.98
C TYR A 1082 34.97 31.13 -25.36
N TYR A 1083 33.82 30.47 -25.56
CA TYR A 1083 33.15 30.39 -26.85
C TYR A 1083 31.89 31.26 -26.84
N ALA A 1084 31.90 32.34 -27.60
CA ALA A 1084 30.83 33.33 -27.56
C ALA A 1084 29.61 32.85 -28.36
N SER A 1085 28.49 32.64 -27.66
CA SER A 1085 27.20 32.24 -28.22
C SER A 1085 26.10 33.14 -27.68
N GLY A 1086 25.14 33.51 -28.54
CA GLY A 1086 23.85 34.00 -28.08
C GLY A 1086 23.14 32.93 -27.24
N GLY A 1087 22.23 33.34 -26.36
CA GLY A 1087 21.68 32.51 -25.29
C GLY A 1087 21.12 31.17 -25.75
N ASP A 1088 20.37 31.14 -26.87
CA ASP A 1088 19.81 29.94 -27.50
C ASP A 1088 20.69 29.36 -28.63
N LYS A 1089 21.67 30.13 -29.13
CA LYS A 1089 22.40 29.86 -30.38
C LYS A 1089 23.37 28.68 -30.31
N PHE A 1090 23.56 28.08 -29.14
CA PHE A 1090 24.33 26.85 -28.97
C PHE A 1090 23.60 25.62 -29.56
N CYS A 1091 22.26 25.62 -29.54
CA CYS A 1091 21.46 24.54 -30.17
C CYS A 1091 21.44 24.59 -31.71
N TYR A 1092 22.02 25.63 -32.31
CA TYR A 1092 22.23 25.72 -33.76
C TYR A 1092 23.61 25.15 -34.19
N GLY A 1093 24.31 24.46 -33.28
CA GLY A 1093 25.64 23.88 -33.46
C GLY A 1093 26.67 24.48 -32.49
N LEU A 1094 27.64 23.67 -32.05
CA LEU A 1094 28.63 24.09 -31.06
C LEU A 1094 29.82 24.88 -31.63
N ASP A 1095 29.99 24.94 -32.96
CA ASP A 1095 30.97 25.81 -33.60
C ASP A 1095 30.65 27.29 -33.36
N LYS A 1096 31.52 27.94 -32.58
CA LYS A 1096 31.36 29.32 -32.10
C LYS A 1096 32.69 30.07 -32.09
N PRO A 1097 32.69 31.41 -32.28
CA PRO A 1097 33.91 32.20 -32.19
C PRO A 1097 34.49 32.15 -30.77
N SER A 1098 35.78 31.83 -30.65
CA SER A 1098 36.48 31.82 -29.35
C SER A 1098 37.14 33.17 -29.05
N ILE A 1099 37.07 33.56 -27.78
CA ILE A 1099 37.73 34.73 -27.19
C ILE A 1099 38.62 34.26 -26.03
N LEU A 1100 39.71 34.98 -25.76
CA LEU A 1100 40.62 34.65 -24.65
C LEU A 1100 40.10 35.22 -23.33
N VAL A 1101 40.24 34.44 -22.25
CA VAL A 1101 40.04 34.94 -20.88
C VAL A 1101 41.36 35.57 -20.40
N ASP A 1102 41.66 36.74 -20.96
CA ASP A 1102 42.91 37.50 -20.73
C ASP A 1102 42.72 38.79 -19.92
N GLY A 1103 41.48 39.10 -19.51
CA GLY A 1103 41.11 40.34 -18.81
C GLY A 1103 40.98 41.57 -19.71
N VAL A 1104 41.17 41.43 -21.02
CA VAL A 1104 41.20 42.53 -22.00
C VAL A 1104 40.14 42.34 -23.11
N GLN A 1105 39.86 41.10 -23.53
CA GLN A 1105 38.79 40.84 -24.50
C GLN A 1105 37.42 41.29 -23.96
N THR A 1106 36.60 41.80 -24.86
CA THR A 1106 35.20 42.16 -24.61
C THR A 1106 34.28 41.17 -25.32
N TRP A 1107 33.01 41.11 -24.90
CA TRP A 1107 32.03 40.26 -25.56
C TRP A 1107 31.83 40.71 -27.02
N PRO A 1108 31.91 39.81 -28.02
CA PRO A 1108 31.78 40.19 -29.42
C PRO A 1108 30.32 40.50 -29.78
N SER A 1109 30.11 41.27 -30.84
CA SER A 1109 28.82 41.28 -31.54
C SER A 1109 28.62 39.93 -32.22
N LEU A 1110 27.50 39.28 -31.93
CA LEU A 1110 27.09 37.97 -32.46
C LEU A 1110 25.94 38.10 -33.47
#